data_AF-K1QSK4-F1
#
_entry.id   AF-K1QSK4-F1
#
_cell.length_a   1.000
_cell.length_b   1.000
_cell.length_c   1.000
_cell.angle_alpha   90.00
_cell.angle_beta   90.00
_cell.angle_gamma   90.00
#
_symmetry.space_group_name_H-M   'P 1'
#
loop_
_entity.id
_entity.type
_entity.pdbx_description
1 polymer ?
#
loop_
_entity_poly.entity_id
_entity_poly.type
_entity_poly.pdbx_seq_one_letter_code
_entity_poly.pdbx_strand_id
1 'polypeptide(L)'
;MTDLVRTDLAEYAPASNLLFNEHIRDLIQSGRKIYHFAFGQSPFPVVESAVQALKDHAGENAYLPVAGLKQLRQAICDFHQKYDGFDDLDPEEIVVGPGSKELIYLVMHVFNGDVLVISPSWTTYKPQARLAHHEPFVIETGLEDAWKISPKIIDDFVNKNQLKKNRLLILNNPDNPTGTCYTATELQELSNTFRKHNIIVLSDEIYSRIRYDQKHVSLAKFYPEGTIISTGLSKWASAGGWRLGYHMYPKQLSDLRRAVRSAASHTYTSAPSPVQYAATEMFQNLDLCDSYIKHCSRILDAVGSYCYWELTSVGVKAVKPTAGYYIFPDFEVIKENLKRRGIKTCEEMCKAILDECGVAVMAGGPAFLRPVDELTTRLCYVPFDGGNALSYSRSLGMDKDLPENFVKDYCTPVYDGIQRDMAANGKDHLLEIVSKVWPIKTAQCEVKHRKVEVFKRADQDQLKEIFSQYASVVEDGEQYMTYGDLIQRYLGFLGENCDEYTLKLFASSVDTSRDGKISFTEFQAFEALLCLPDAMYALAFQVFDRNGNGYLSCSEFEDIIKHTTLNREIPFNFNSEFISLHFGKDKQRKITYSEFTQLIHDFHEEHALQAFRRRDKGDTGSINPKDFEEIMCKLKSYLLTPFVKENLVTVAVGGGHRQISYAYFTAFVSLLNNLELVQKLYLACTRRDKTMEVTKEEMMYQAQEFSQITPLEIDILFQLIGLKHQTGRIKYEDITDLTPAEGRETPYSIQMQIAQEKLALEQGTERTFALEVLESVYRFALGSIAGATGATAVYPIDLVKTRMQNQRSGPMVGELMYKNSWDCFKKVIRHEGVLGLYRGLGPQLVGVCPEKAIKLTMNDLMRDKLTRKDGSIPLWAEMVAGGTAGASQVMFTNPLEIVKIRLQVAGEVHGKSKVSAFTVIKELGFMGLYKGSRACFLRDIPFSAIYFPAYANVKKALADENGYNSWGTLLLSATIAGMPAAAIPTPADVIKTRLQVAARTGQTSYNGVIDCVRKIYREEGGWAFWKGTPARVFRSSPQFGVTLLTYEVLQRLFYVDFGGRRPEGSEPQSTQLEKQLSRNPDHIGGYRLALATFNGMESKFGLCLPKFKSSMQT
;
A
#
# COMPACT_ATOMS: atom_id res chain seq x y z
N MET A 1 -9.14 25.38 -59.80
CA MET A 1 -9.88 25.78 -58.58
C MET A 1 -8.98 26.30 -57.47
N THR A 2 -7.65 26.09 -57.53
CA THR A 2 -6.66 26.63 -56.57
C THR A 2 -6.56 28.16 -56.56
N ASP A 3 -6.88 28.84 -57.67
CA ASP A 3 -6.78 30.31 -57.78
C ASP A 3 -7.87 31.09 -57.01
N LEU A 4 -8.87 30.40 -56.46
CA LEU A 4 -9.91 30.99 -55.61
C LEU A 4 -9.52 31.00 -54.12
N VAL A 5 -8.48 30.26 -53.75
CA VAL A 5 -7.99 30.15 -52.37
C VAL A 5 -6.75 31.02 -52.23
N ARG A 6 -6.67 31.75 -51.12
CA ARG A 6 -5.47 32.49 -50.71
C ARG A 6 -4.23 31.60 -50.84
N THR A 7 -3.21 32.07 -51.55
CA THR A 7 -2.00 31.27 -51.88
C THR A 7 -1.27 30.79 -50.63
N ASP A 8 -1.26 31.59 -49.56
CA ASP A 8 -0.67 31.23 -48.26
C ASP A 8 -1.51 30.20 -47.47
N LEU A 9 -2.72 29.90 -47.93
CA LEU A 9 -3.64 28.90 -47.37
C LEU A 9 -3.94 27.75 -48.35
N ALA A 10 -3.27 27.68 -49.50
CA ALA A 10 -3.51 26.64 -50.51
C ALA A 10 -3.23 25.22 -49.98
N GLU A 11 -2.32 25.08 -49.01
CA GLU A 11 -1.97 23.84 -48.31
C GLU A 11 -2.62 23.72 -46.91
N TYR A 12 -3.63 24.56 -46.62
CA TYR A 12 -4.28 24.60 -45.31
C TYR A 12 -5.19 23.38 -45.10
N ALA A 13 -4.70 22.39 -44.37
CA ALA A 13 -5.47 21.19 -44.04
C ALA A 13 -6.56 21.48 -42.97
N PRO A 14 -7.73 20.80 -43.03
CA PRO A 14 -8.72 20.87 -41.96
C PRO A 14 -8.12 20.41 -40.63
N ALA A 15 -8.70 20.84 -39.51
CA ALA A 15 -8.25 20.40 -38.19
C ALA A 15 -8.31 18.86 -38.10
N SER A 16 -7.15 18.23 -38.06
CA SER A 16 -6.97 16.77 -38.21
C SER A 16 -7.73 15.95 -37.17
N ASN A 17 -8.01 16.53 -36.01
CA ASN A 17 -8.80 15.91 -34.95
C ASN A 17 -10.31 15.80 -35.28
N LEU A 18 -10.89 16.70 -36.06
CA LEU A 18 -12.33 16.69 -36.36
C LEU A 18 -12.67 15.68 -37.46
N LEU A 19 -11.89 15.67 -38.55
CA LEU A 19 -12.05 14.67 -39.62
C LEU A 19 -11.82 13.25 -39.11
N PHE A 20 -10.79 13.06 -38.27
CA PHE A 20 -10.53 11.75 -37.68
C PHE A 20 -11.70 11.29 -36.81
N ASN A 21 -12.30 12.19 -36.02
CA ASN A 21 -13.49 11.88 -35.23
C ASN A 21 -14.71 11.47 -36.05
N GLU A 22 -14.95 12.11 -37.19
CA GLU A 22 -16.04 11.74 -38.10
C GLU A 22 -15.83 10.32 -38.63
N HIS A 23 -14.60 10.01 -39.07
CA HIS A 23 -14.25 8.66 -39.50
C HIS A 23 -14.45 7.62 -38.40
N ILE A 24 -14.03 7.90 -37.17
CA ILE A 24 -14.28 7.01 -36.01
C ILE A 24 -15.78 6.84 -35.74
N ARG A 25 -16.56 7.92 -35.85
CA ARG A 25 -18.01 7.86 -35.69
C ARG A 25 -18.66 6.96 -36.73
N ASP A 26 -18.24 7.05 -38.00
CA ASP A 26 -18.76 6.19 -39.08
C ASP A 26 -18.44 4.72 -38.82
N LEU A 27 -17.22 4.41 -38.34
CA LEU A 27 -16.84 3.05 -37.96
C LEU A 27 -17.71 2.52 -36.80
N ILE A 28 -17.98 3.33 -35.79
CA ILE A 28 -18.87 2.97 -34.68
C ILE A 28 -20.30 2.75 -35.18
N GLN A 29 -20.81 3.62 -36.06
CA GLN A 29 -22.14 3.48 -36.66
C GLN A 29 -22.28 2.22 -37.52
N SER A 30 -21.19 1.79 -38.18
CA SER A 30 -21.14 0.51 -38.90
C SER A 30 -21.10 -0.73 -37.98
N GLY A 31 -21.16 -0.55 -36.65
CA GLY A 31 -21.16 -1.63 -35.66
C GLY A 31 -19.77 -2.10 -35.23
N ARG A 32 -18.69 -1.39 -35.60
CA ARG A 32 -17.32 -1.72 -35.17
C ARG A 32 -17.10 -1.23 -33.74
N LYS A 33 -16.64 -2.10 -32.84
CA LYS A 33 -16.23 -1.69 -31.48
C LYS A 33 -14.93 -0.90 -31.59
N ILE A 34 -14.95 0.40 -31.25
CA ILE A 34 -13.78 1.28 -31.28
C ILE A 34 -13.57 1.93 -29.91
N TYR A 35 -12.35 1.84 -29.37
CA TYR A 35 -11.92 2.58 -28.19
C TYR A 35 -11.33 3.93 -28.63
N HIS A 36 -12.07 5.01 -28.38
CA HIS A 36 -11.76 6.32 -28.93
C HIS A 36 -10.87 7.16 -28.01
N PHE A 37 -9.55 6.99 -28.11
CA PHE A 37 -8.55 7.77 -27.38
C PHE A 37 -8.01 9.00 -28.13
N ALA A 38 -8.52 9.31 -29.31
CA ALA A 38 -8.02 10.43 -30.10
C ALA A 38 -8.66 11.77 -29.73
N PHE A 39 -9.87 11.78 -29.16
CA PHE A 39 -10.60 13.02 -28.88
C PHE A 39 -10.64 13.38 -27.39
N GLY A 40 -10.29 14.63 -27.08
CA GLY A 40 -10.27 15.16 -25.72
C GLY A 40 -11.48 16.01 -25.36
N GLN A 41 -12.49 15.37 -24.80
CA GLN A 41 -13.63 16.00 -24.16
C GLN A 41 -13.70 15.58 -22.69
N SER A 42 -13.95 16.54 -21.79
CA SER A 42 -14.12 16.21 -20.37
C SER A 42 -15.29 15.24 -20.21
N PRO A 43 -15.13 14.12 -19.48
CA PRO A 43 -16.17 13.09 -19.36
C PRO A 43 -17.19 13.40 -18.26
N PHE A 44 -16.94 14.40 -17.43
CA PHE A 44 -17.73 14.69 -16.23
C PHE A 44 -18.96 15.55 -16.54
N PRO A 45 -20.06 15.40 -15.79
CA PRO A 45 -21.22 16.29 -15.91
C PRO A 45 -20.88 17.72 -15.46
N VAL A 46 -21.51 18.71 -16.08
CA VAL A 46 -21.44 20.11 -15.62
C VAL A 46 -22.09 20.23 -14.24
N VAL A 47 -21.54 21.10 -13.38
CA VAL A 47 -22.07 21.35 -12.03
C VAL A 47 -23.54 21.80 -12.10
N GLU A 48 -24.38 21.18 -11.27
CA GLU A 48 -25.85 21.33 -11.33
C GLU A 48 -26.31 22.78 -11.13
N SER A 49 -25.70 23.53 -10.21
CA SER A 49 -26.03 24.94 -9.99
C SER A 49 -25.85 25.78 -11.25
N ALA A 50 -24.78 25.55 -12.02
CA ALA A 50 -24.55 26.25 -13.27
C ALA A 50 -25.54 25.82 -14.37
N VAL A 51 -25.93 24.54 -14.40
CA VAL A 51 -26.98 24.06 -15.30
C VAL A 51 -28.31 24.73 -14.96
N GLN A 52 -28.63 24.89 -13.68
CA GLN A 52 -29.84 25.59 -13.23
C GLN A 52 -29.79 27.07 -13.60
N ALA A 53 -28.66 27.76 -13.34
CA ALA A 53 -28.47 29.14 -13.75
C ALA A 53 -28.62 29.31 -15.28
N LEU A 54 -28.11 28.37 -16.08
CA LEU A 54 -28.31 28.41 -17.54
C LEU A 54 -29.79 28.29 -17.93
N LYS A 55 -30.57 27.45 -17.23
CA LYS A 55 -32.02 27.32 -17.46
C LYS A 55 -32.77 28.59 -17.06
N ASP A 56 -32.44 29.13 -15.89
CA ASP A 56 -33.09 30.32 -15.34
C ASP A 56 -32.84 31.55 -16.22
N HIS A 57 -31.64 31.64 -16.82
CA HIS A 57 -31.26 32.71 -17.74
C HIS A 57 -31.43 32.36 -19.22
N ALA A 58 -32.13 31.28 -19.56
CA ALA A 58 -32.34 30.89 -20.96
C ALA A 58 -33.12 31.95 -21.77
N GLY A 59 -33.89 32.81 -21.09
CA GLY A 59 -34.60 33.94 -21.69
C GLY A 59 -33.74 35.17 -22.00
N GLU A 60 -32.49 35.23 -21.51
CA GLU A 60 -31.59 36.38 -21.70
C GLU A 60 -31.07 36.43 -23.14
N ASN A 61 -31.78 37.12 -24.03
CA ASN A 61 -31.52 37.13 -25.47
C ASN A 61 -30.86 38.41 -26.00
N ALA A 62 -30.61 39.41 -25.14
CA ALA A 62 -29.99 40.66 -25.52
C ALA A 62 -28.46 40.54 -25.67
N TYR A 63 -27.87 41.35 -26.54
CA TYR A 63 -26.41 41.48 -26.63
C TYR A 63 -25.83 42.09 -25.36
N LEU A 64 -24.73 41.51 -24.89
CA LEU A 64 -23.96 42.01 -23.76
C LEU A 64 -22.75 42.84 -24.27
N PRO A 65 -22.05 43.58 -23.39
CA PRO A 65 -20.82 44.26 -23.79
C PRO A 65 -19.82 43.31 -24.45
N VAL A 66 -19.06 43.79 -25.43
CA VAL A 66 -18.08 42.99 -26.19
C VAL A 66 -17.06 42.28 -25.30
N ALA A 67 -16.62 42.96 -24.24
CA ALA A 67 -15.70 42.40 -23.25
C ALA A 67 -16.34 41.36 -22.32
N GLY A 68 -17.67 41.22 -22.33
CA GLY A 68 -18.45 40.36 -21.45
C GLY A 68 -19.20 41.11 -20.36
N LEU A 69 -20.13 40.38 -19.73
CA LEU A 69 -20.94 40.80 -18.59
C LEU A 69 -20.04 41.35 -17.47
N LYS A 70 -20.37 42.54 -16.94
CA LYS A 70 -19.57 43.18 -15.90
C LYS A 70 -19.45 42.30 -14.64
N GLN A 71 -20.56 41.68 -14.24
CA GLN A 71 -20.60 40.76 -13.10
C GLN A 71 -19.69 39.54 -13.31
N LEU A 72 -19.67 38.97 -14.52
CA LEU A 72 -18.79 37.85 -14.85
C LEU A 72 -17.31 38.27 -14.77
N ARG A 73 -16.96 39.44 -15.33
CA ARG A 73 -15.59 39.95 -15.27
C ARG A 73 -15.12 40.17 -13.83
N GLN A 74 -15.98 40.74 -12.98
CA GLN A 74 -15.68 40.87 -11.55
C GLN A 74 -15.48 39.49 -10.90
N ALA A 75 -16.37 38.53 -11.14
CA ALA A 75 -16.25 37.19 -10.57
C ALA A 75 -14.97 36.47 -11.02
N ILE A 76 -14.48 36.74 -12.25
CA ILE A 76 -13.19 36.24 -12.74
C ILE A 76 -12.01 36.90 -11.99
N CYS A 77 -12.08 38.21 -11.69
CA CYS A 77 -11.08 38.87 -10.84
C CYS A 77 -11.04 38.21 -9.45
N ASP A 78 -12.20 38.04 -8.81
CA ASP A 78 -12.32 37.45 -7.48
C ASP A 78 -11.78 36.00 -7.47
N PHE A 79 -12.04 35.24 -8.54
CA PHE A 79 -11.50 33.90 -8.76
C PHE A 79 -9.96 33.92 -8.78
N HIS A 80 -9.34 34.77 -9.59
CA HIS A 80 -7.89 34.84 -9.68
C HIS A 80 -7.23 35.40 -8.42
N GLN A 81 -7.91 36.29 -7.70
CA GLN A 81 -7.47 36.72 -6.37
C GLN A 81 -7.44 35.53 -5.39
N LYS A 82 -8.53 34.74 -5.31
CA LYS A 82 -8.61 33.56 -4.42
C LYS A 82 -7.56 32.50 -4.74
N TYR A 83 -7.40 32.15 -6.01
CA TYR A 83 -6.60 30.97 -6.41
C TYR A 83 -5.17 31.29 -6.78
N ASP A 84 -4.95 32.42 -7.44
CA ASP A 84 -3.65 32.80 -7.97
C ASP A 84 -3.03 33.96 -7.16
N GLY A 85 -3.75 34.58 -6.21
CA GLY A 85 -3.19 35.58 -5.30
C GLY A 85 -2.85 36.89 -6.00
N PHE A 86 -3.64 37.28 -7.00
CA PHE A 86 -3.51 38.58 -7.67
C PHE A 86 -4.37 39.63 -6.97
N ASP A 87 -3.74 40.60 -6.29
CA ASP A 87 -4.43 41.56 -5.41
C ASP A 87 -4.86 42.88 -6.10
N ASP A 88 -4.39 43.17 -7.31
CA ASP A 88 -4.66 44.43 -8.06
C ASP A 88 -5.20 44.12 -9.47
N LEU A 89 -6.33 43.40 -9.52
CA LEU A 89 -7.03 43.08 -10.77
C LEU A 89 -8.17 44.06 -11.06
N ASP A 90 -8.25 44.55 -12.29
CA ASP A 90 -9.35 45.38 -12.77
C ASP A 90 -10.24 44.58 -13.73
N PRO A 91 -11.58 44.49 -13.54
CA PRO A 91 -12.48 43.86 -14.49
C PRO A 91 -12.33 44.36 -15.94
N GLU A 92 -11.87 45.59 -16.17
CA GLU A 92 -11.59 46.12 -17.52
C GLU A 92 -10.41 45.44 -18.21
N GLU A 93 -9.55 44.73 -17.49
CA GLU A 93 -8.44 43.92 -18.00
C GLU A 93 -8.88 42.57 -18.57
N ILE A 94 -10.15 42.22 -18.41
CA ILE A 94 -10.71 40.94 -18.84
C ILE A 94 -11.51 41.10 -20.15
N VAL A 95 -11.28 40.17 -21.08
CA VAL A 95 -12.07 40.04 -22.31
C VAL A 95 -12.63 38.62 -22.37
N VAL A 96 -13.96 38.51 -22.32
CA VAL A 96 -14.70 37.24 -22.48
C VAL A 96 -15.07 37.04 -23.94
N GLY A 97 -14.98 35.79 -24.41
CA GLY A 97 -15.28 35.41 -25.79
C GLY A 97 -15.84 34.00 -25.94
N PRO A 98 -16.15 33.58 -27.18
CA PRO A 98 -16.76 32.28 -27.50
C PRO A 98 -15.78 31.09 -27.37
N GLY A 99 -15.15 30.96 -26.19
CA GLY A 99 -14.04 30.06 -25.89
C GLY A 99 -12.66 30.72 -26.13
N SER A 100 -11.63 30.17 -25.49
CA SER A 100 -10.25 30.67 -25.61
C SER A 100 -9.71 30.62 -27.06
N LYS A 101 -10.13 29.62 -27.84
CA LYS A 101 -9.69 29.43 -29.23
C LYS A 101 -9.84 30.69 -30.10
N GLU A 102 -10.99 31.38 -30.03
CA GLU A 102 -11.23 32.60 -30.80
C GLU A 102 -10.37 33.75 -30.27
N LEU A 103 -10.27 33.89 -28.94
CA LEU A 103 -9.49 34.95 -28.32
C LEU A 103 -7.98 34.82 -28.64
N ILE A 104 -7.45 33.60 -28.65
CA ILE A 104 -6.06 33.31 -29.05
C ILE A 104 -5.83 33.73 -30.50
N TYR A 105 -6.75 33.38 -31.41
CA TYR A 105 -6.69 33.81 -32.81
C TYR A 105 -6.69 35.34 -32.92
N LEU A 106 -7.58 36.04 -32.19
CA LEU A 106 -7.65 37.49 -32.23
C LEU A 106 -6.36 38.16 -31.70
N VAL A 107 -5.72 37.59 -30.66
CA VAL A 107 -4.42 38.07 -30.20
C VAL A 107 -3.39 37.96 -31.32
N MET A 108 -3.27 36.79 -31.98
CA MET A 108 -2.36 36.63 -33.11
C MET A 108 -2.70 37.58 -34.26
N HIS A 109 -3.98 37.73 -34.60
CA HIS A 109 -4.45 38.55 -35.72
C HIS A 109 -4.08 40.03 -35.60
N VAL A 110 -4.14 40.57 -34.38
CA VAL A 110 -3.79 41.99 -34.14
C VAL A 110 -2.33 42.19 -33.74
N PHE A 111 -1.56 41.12 -33.54
CA PHE A 111 -0.19 41.20 -33.05
C PHE A 111 0.78 41.61 -34.16
N ASN A 112 1.60 42.62 -33.90
CA ASN A 112 2.65 43.04 -34.84
C ASN A 112 4.03 42.57 -34.36
N GLY A 113 4.43 41.38 -34.81
CA GLY A 113 5.69 40.74 -34.44
C GLY A 113 5.80 39.31 -34.94
N ASP A 114 6.74 38.56 -34.37
CA ASP A 114 6.91 37.14 -34.65
C ASP A 114 6.16 36.29 -33.62
N VAL A 115 5.50 35.23 -34.08
CA VAL A 115 4.77 34.27 -33.23
C VAL A 115 5.63 33.03 -33.04
N LEU A 116 5.81 32.61 -31.79
CA LEU A 116 6.60 31.46 -31.38
C LEU A 116 5.66 30.37 -30.83
N VAL A 117 5.86 29.13 -31.27
CA VAL A 117 5.07 27.96 -30.84
C VAL A 117 6.00 26.83 -30.45
N ILE A 118 5.68 26.10 -29.37
CA ILE A 118 6.48 24.97 -28.89
C ILE A 118 6.09 23.69 -29.66
N SER A 119 7.01 22.75 -29.83
CA SER A 119 6.74 21.42 -30.37
C SER A 119 7.14 20.35 -29.35
N PRO A 120 6.23 19.42 -28.97
CA PRO A 120 4.88 19.27 -29.49
C PRO A 120 3.93 20.37 -28.98
N SER A 121 2.84 20.66 -29.72
CA SER A 121 1.80 21.59 -29.25
C SER A 121 0.42 21.29 -29.80
N TRP A 122 -0.59 21.90 -29.17
CA TRP A 122 -1.97 21.80 -29.62
C TRP A 122 -2.14 22.21 -31.09
N THR A 123 -2.87 21.36 -31.81
CA THR A 123 -2.94 21.33 -33.29
C THR A 123 -3.44 22.60 -33.97
N THR A 124 -3.94 23.58 -33.23
CA THR A 124 -4.61 24.76 -33.78
C THR A 124 -3.75 26.04 -33.71
N TYR A 125 -2.67 26.09 -32.92
CA TYR A 125 -1.86 27.31 -32.81
C TYR A 125 -1.20 27.71 -34.13
N LYS A 126 -0.51 26.78 -34.81
CA LYS A 126 0.15 27.06 -36.10
C LYS A 126 -0.86 27.43 -37.21
N PRO A 127 -1.98 26.70 -37.40
CA PRO A 127 -3.01 27.11 -38.34
C PRO A 127 -3.59 28.49 -38.04
N GLN A 128 -3.85 28.83 -36.77
CA GLN A 128 -4.33 30.17 -36.41
C GLN A 128 -3.31 31.26 -36.71
N ALA A 129 -2.02 31.03 -36.44
CA ALA A 129 -0.97 31.97 -36.79
C ALA A 129 -0.97 32.27 -38.29
N ARG A 130 -1.11 31.24 -39.15
CA ARG A 130 -1.21 31.41 -40.61
C ARG A 130 -2.47 32.15 -41.04
N LEU A 131 -3.63 31.84 -40.45
CA LEU A 131 -4.86 32.61 -40.69
C LEU A 131 -4.71 34.09 -40.29
N ALA A 132 -3.88 34.35 -39.28
CA ALA A 132 -3.50 35.69 -38.84
C ALA A 132 -2.33 36.30 -39.64
N HIS A 133 -1.91 35.68 -40.76
CA HIS A 133 -0.80 36.13 -41.61
C HIS A 133 0.60 36.08 -40.95
N HIS A 134 0.78 35.20 -39.97
CA HIS A 134 2.07 34.87 -39.39
C HIS A 134 2.53 33.48 -39.84
N GLU A 135 3.78 33.34 -40.26
CA GLU A 135 4.43 32.02 -40.24
C GLU A 135 5.11 31.85 -38.87
N PRO A 136 4.61 30.93 -38.02
CA PRO A 136 5.12 30.81 -36.67
C PRO A 136 6.49 30.11 -36.65
N PHE A 137 7.38 30.61 -35.81
CA PHE A 137 8.65 29.97 -35.51
C PHE A 137 8.41 28.83 -34.49
N VAL A 138 8.87 27.63 -34.81
CA VAL A 138 8.66 26.44 -33.98
C VAL A 138 9.88 26.16 -33.10
N ILE A 139 9.68 26.07 -31.79
CA ILE A 139 10.70 25.72 -30.80
C ILE A 139 10.57 24.22 -30.50
N GLU A 140 11.54 23.44 -30.94
CA GLU A 140 11.54 21.98 -30.77
C GLU A 140 11.96 21.58 -29.36
N THR A 141 11.24 20.63 -28.75
CA THR A 141 11.62 19.95 -27.50
C THR A 141 11.64 18.44 -27.70
N GLY A 142 12.31 17.72 -26.80
CA GLY A 142 12.43 16.27 -26.80
C GLY A 142 11.88 15.61 -25.54
N LEU A 143 11.86 14.28 -25.54
CA LEU A 143 11.44 13.48 -24.39
C LEU A 143 12.40 13.67 -23.19
N GLU A 144 13.68 13.90 -23.47
CA GLU A 144 14.74 14.17 -22.50
C GLU A 144 14.49 15.43 -21.67
N ASP A 145 13.84 16.43 -22.26
CA ASP A 145 13.42 17.67 -21.58
C ASP A 145 11.98 17.55 -21.02
N ALA A 146 11.43 16.34 -21.00
CA ALA A 146 10.02 16.08 -20.71
C ALA A 146 9.06 16.94 -21.53
N TRP A 147 9.43 17.22 -22.79
CA TRP A 147 8.71 18.08 -23.73
C TRP A 147 8.60 19.57 -23.34
N LYS A 148 9.39 20.03 -22.37
CA LYS A 148 9.35 21.42 -21.87
C LYS A 148 10.49 22.25 -22.44
N ILE A 149 10.27 23.57 -22.54
CA ILE A 149 11.34 24.53 -22.85
C ILE A 149 12.11 24.90 -21.59
N SER A 150 13.40 25.16 -21.74
CA SER A 150 14.27 25.69 -20.68
C SER A 150 14.80 27.09 -21.06
N PRO A 151 15.32 27.88 -20.09
CA PRO A 151 16.01 29.14 -20.37
C PRO A 151 17.06 29.02 -21.48
N LYS A 152 17.84 27.92 -21.45
CA LYS A 152 18.87 27.64 -22.45
C LYS A 152 18.27 27.42 -23.84
N ILE A 153 17.21 26.61 -23.95
CA ILE A 153 16.53 26.37 -25.23
C ILE A 153 16.03 27.68 -25.83
N ILE A 154 15.46 28.57 -25.02
CA ILE A 154 15.00 29.89 -25.49
C ILE A 154 16.17 30.80 -25.90
N ASP A 155 17.22 30.88 -25.09
CA ASP A 155 18.43 31.65 -25.41
C ASP A 155 19.02 31.19 -26.75
N ASP A 156 19.25 29.89 -26.92
CA ASP A 156 19.81 29.30 -28.14
C ASP A 156 18.90 29.54 -29.34
N PHE A 157 17.58 29.41 -29.16
CA PHE A 157 16.60 29.64 -30.21
C PHE A 157 16.59 31.10 -30.69
N VAL A 158 16.56 32.06 -29.77
CA VAL A 158 16.55 33.50 -30.10
C VAL A 158 17.87 33.90 -30.75
N ASN A 159 19.01 33.35 -30.31
CA ASN A 159 20.32 33.65 -30.88
C ASN A 159 20.50 33.07 -32.29
N LYS A 160 19.91 31.89 -32.56
CA LYS A 160 20.02 31.20 -33.86
C LYS A 160 19.11 31.80 -34.94
N ASN A 161 17.99 32.41 -34.57
CA ASN A 161 16.97 32.89 -35.50
C ASN A 161 16.96 34.42 -35.62
N GLN A 162 16.73 34.94 -36.82
CA GLN A 162 16.58 36.38 -37.05
C GLN A 162 15.16 36.84 -36.70
N LEU A 163 14.91 37.03 -35.40
CA LEU A 163 13.59 37.42 -34.88
C LEU A 163 13.43 38.95 -34.76
N LYS A 164 12.25 39.46 -35.11
CA LYS A 164 11.81 40.83 -34.84
C LYS A 164 11.84 41.13 -33.34
N LYS A 165 11.79 42.43 -33.01
CA LYS A 165 11.83 42.94 -31.63
C LYS A 165 10.65 42.46 -30.78
N ASN A 166 9.44 42.44 -31.35
CA ASN A 166 8.22 42.00 -30.66
C ASN A 166 8.01 40.52 -30.94
N ARG A 167 7.89 39.72 -29.88
CA ARG A 167 7.78 38.26 -29.95
C ARG A 167 6.62 37.81 -29.08
N LEU A 168 5.72 37.00 -29.63
CA LEU A 168 4.61 36.40 -28.90
C LEU A 168 4.84 34.89 -28.79
N LEU A 169 5.13 34.39 -27.60
CA LEU A 169 5.22 32.95 -27.31
C LEU A 169 3.89 32.44 -26.80
N ILE A 170 3.42 31.32 -27.35
CA ILE A 170 2.27 30.60 -26.81
C ILE A 170 2.81 29.49 -25.90
N LEU A 171 2.53 29.60 -24.61
CA LEU A 171 2.91 28.61 -23.61
C LEU A 171 1.65 27.94 -23.08
N ASN A 172 1.42 26.68 -23.42
CA ASN A 172 0.32 25.90 -22.85
C ASN A 172 0.80 25.21 -21.57
N ASN A 173 0.24 25.60 -20.42
CA ASN A 173 0.62 25.04 -19.12
C ASN A 173 -0.61 24.96 -18.20
N PRO A 174 -1.09 23.75 -17.85
CA PRO A 174 -0.61 22.44 -18.28
C PRO A 174 -0.76 22.17 -19.78
N ASP A 175 0.17 21.37 -20.32
CA ASP A 175 0.34 21.20 -21.76
C ASP A 175 -0.57 20.12 -22.39
N ASN A 176 -1.05 20.42 -23.59
CA ASN A 176 -1.63 19.49 -24.56
C ASN A 176 -0.75 19.53 -25.82
N PRO A 177 -0.07 18.43 -26.16
CA PRO A 177 -0.54 17.05 -25.95
C PRO A 177 0.11 16.27 -24.80
N THR A 178 1.05 16.83 -24.06
CA THR A 178 1.95 16.02 -23.21
C THR A 178 1.39 15.68 -21.84
N GLY A 179 0.45 16.49 -21.33
CA GLY A 179 -0.07 16.35 -19.96
C GLY A 179 0.91 16.80 -18.88
N THR A 180 2.00 17.49 -19.27
CA THR A 180 3.04 17.95 -18.35
C THR A 180 2.74 19.36 -17.81
N CYS A 181 3.38 19.71 -16.69
CA CYS A 181 3.28 21.02 -16.07
C CYS A 181 4.68 21.56 -15.77
N TYR A 182 4.80 22.88 -15.79
CA TYR A 182 5.97 23.56 -15.23
C TYR A 182 5.85 23.72 -13.71
N THR A 183 6.99 23.65 -13.04
CA THR A 183 7.16 23.98 -11.62
C THR A 183 7.33 25.49 -11.42
N ALA A 184 7.16 25.96 -10.19
CA ALA A 184 7.38 27.37 -9.84
C ALA A 184 8.81 27.84 -10.18
N THR A 185 9.81 27.02 -9.89
CA THR A 185 11.22 27.31 -10.18
C THR A 185 11.46 27.45 -11.69
N GLU A 186 10.98 26.50 -12.49
CA GLU A 186 11.13 26.57 -13.95
C GLU A 186 10.46 27.82 -14.54
N LEU A 187 9.23 28.16 -14.09
CA LEU A 187 8.54 29.37 -14.54
C LEU A 187 9.27 30.65 -14.11
N GLN A 188 9.85 30.68 -12.92
CA GLN A 188 10.66 31.81 -12.44
C GLN A 188 11.92 32.00 -13.30
N GLU A 189 12.62 30.92 -13.64
CA GLU A 189 13.81 30.98 -14.51
C GLU A 189 13.45 31.41 -15.93
N LEU A 190 12.37 30.86 -16.48
CA LEU A 190 11.83 31.25 -17.79
C LEU A 190 11.41 32.72 -17.82
N SER A 191 10.79 33.24 -16.75
CA SER A 191 10.38 34.64 -16.67
C SER A 191 11.54 35.62 -16.88
N ASN A 192 12.72 35.31 -16.33
CA ASN A 192 13.92 36.14 -16.50
C ASN A 192 14.39 36.14 -17.96
N THR A 193 14.29 34.99 -18.61
CA THR A 193 14.66 34.81 -20.02
C THR A 193 13.66 35.50 -20.95
N PHE A 194 12.37 35.43 -20.66
CA PHE A 194 11.33 36.13 -21.41
C PHE A 194 11.50 37.65 -21.33
N ARG A 195 11.81 38.19 -20.14
CA ARG A 195 12.16 39.61 -19.95
C ARG A 195 13.38 40.00 -20.76
N LYS A 196 14.47 39.24 -20.64
CA LYS A 196 15.74 39.46 -21.36
C LYS A 196 15.52 39.60 -22.87
N HIS A 197 14.63 38.78 -23.43
CA HIS A 197 14.35 38.74 -24.87
C HIS A 197 13.11 39.49 -25.31
N ASN A 198 12.48 40.29 -24.44
CA ASN A 198 11.25 41.04 -24.78
C ASN A 198 10.16 40.12 -25.39
N ILE A 199 9.98 38.93 -24.81
CA ILE A 199 8.96 37.97 -25.22
C ILE A 199 7.70 38.25 -24.41
N ILE A 200 6.58 38.47 -25.10
CA ILE A 200 5.23 38.46 -24.53
C ILE A 200 4.75 37.01 -24.54
N VAL A 201 4.19 36.53 -23.44
CA VAL A 201 3.70 35.16 -23.32
C VAL A 201 2.18 35.14 -23.27
N LEU A 202 1.54 34.48 -24.23
CA LEU A 202 0.16 34.02 -24.07
C LEU A 202 0.21 32.69 -23.31
N SER A 203 -0.07 32.75 -22.02
CA SER A 203 -0.14 31.59 -21.12
C SER A 203 -1.52 30.94 -21.29
N ASP A 204 -1.60 29.86 -22.08
CA ASP A 204 -2.81 29.06 -22.22
C ASP A 204 -2.93 28.11 -21.04
N GLU A 205 -3.73 28.51 -20.06
CA GLU A 205 -3.94 27.86 -18.76
C GLU A 205 -5.31 27.18 -18.68
N ILE A 206 -5.86 26.77 -19.83
CA ILE A 206 -7.18 26.12 -19.93
C ILE A 206 -7.29 24.82 -19.08
N TYR A 207 -6.16 24.16 -18.83
CA TYR A 207 -6.04 22.94 -18.03
C TYR A 207 -5.64 23.17 -16.56
N SER A 208 -5.39 24.43 -16.14
CA SER A 208 -4.80 24.77 -14.83
C SER A 208 -5.50 24.16 -13.62
N ARG A 209 -6.82 24.03 -13.66
CA ARG A 209 -7.59 23.52 -12.51
C ARG A 209 -7.66 22.00 -12.45
N ILE A 210 -7.23 21.27 -13.48
CA ILE A 210 -7.18 19.80 -13.48
C ILE A 210 -5.75 19.28 -13.43
N ARG A 211 -5.01 19.77 -12.43
CA ARG A 211 -3.68 19.29 -12.02
C ARG A 211 -3.82 18.32 -10.85
N TYR A 212 -3.05 17.23 -10.87
CA TYR A 212 -3.27 16.07 -9.98
C TYR A 212 -2.64 16.22 -8.60
N ASP A 213 -1.42 16.76 -8.55
CA ASP A 213 -0.53 16.67 -7.39
C ASP A 213 -0.41 17.97 -6.59
N GLN A 214 -0.61 19.12 -7.23
CA GLN A 214 -0.33 20.44 -6.68
C GLN A 214 -1.33 21.48 -7.20
N LYS A 215 -1.36 22.64 -6.52
CA LYS A 215 -2.00 23.83 -7.09
C LYS A 215 -1.22 24.30 -8.31
N HIS A 216 -1.92 24.64 -9.38
CA HIS A 216 -1.33 25.28 -10.54
C HIS A 216 -0.69 26.62 -10.16
N VAL A 217 0.43 26.94 -10.83
CA VAL A 217 1.17 28.18 -10.66
C VAL A 217 1.15 28.90 -12.00
N SER A 218 0.45 30.04 -12.06
CA SER A 218 0.42 30.86 -13.27
C SER A 218 1.76 31.56 -13.48
N LEU A 219 2.20 31.65 -14.74
CA LEU A 219 3.40 32.41 -15.12
C LEU A 219 3.27 33.90 -14.75
N ALA A 220 2.05 34.44 -14.74
CA ALA A 220 1.80 35.84 -14.39
C ALA A 220 2.24 36.19 -12.96
N LYS A 221 2.43 35.21 -12.05
CA LYS A 221 3.05 35.44 -10.74
C LYS A 221 4.50 35.92 -10.84
N PHE A 222 5.23 35.38 -11.82
CA PHE A 222 6.66 35.65 -11.99
C PHE A 222 6.92 36.64 -13.12
N TYR A 223 6.01 36.76 -14.09
CA TYR A 223 6.09 37.66 -15.23
C TYR A 223 4.80 38.44 -15.50
N PRO A 224 4.29 39.21 -14.52
CA PRO A 224 2.98 39.86 -14.62
C PRO A 224 2.90 40.85 -15.79
N GLU A 225 3.96 41.59 -16.08
CA GLU A 225 3.96 42.65 -17.09
C GLU A 225 3.92 42.14 -18.54
N GLY A 226 4.34 40.89 -18.77
CA GLY A 226 4.49 40.31 -20.09
C GLY A 226 3.61 39.07 -20.35
N THR A 227 2.70 38.73 -19.44
CA THR A 227 1.88 37.52 -19.54
C THR A 227 0.41 37.84 -19.77
N ILE A 228 -0.17 37.33 -20.85
CA ILE A 228 -1.62 37.30 -21.09
C ILE A 228 -2.12 35.91 -20.64
N ILE A 229 -3.01 35.85 -19.66
CA ILE A 229 -3.61 34.58 -19.23
C ILE A 229 -4.78 34.27 -20.16
N SER A 230 -4.79 33.08 -20.77
CA SER A 230 -5.88 32.53 -21.56
C SER A 230 -6.47 31.30 -20.85
N THR A 231 -7.77 31.32 -20.54
CA THR A 231 -8.43 30.14 -19.95
C THR A 231 -9.96 30.18 -20.18
N GLY A 232 -10.72 29.30 -19.52
CA GLY A 232 -12.17 29.19 -19.71
C GLY A 232 -12.78 27.96 -19.04
N LEU A 233 -14.03 27.66 -19.38
CA LEU A 233 -14.83 26.61 -18.70
C LEU A 233 -14.77 25.23 -19.38
N SER A 234 -14.17 25.15 -20.57
CA SER A 234 -14.31 23.97 -21.43
C SER A 234 -13.75 22.69 -20.85
N LYS A 235 -12.77 22.78 -19.94
CA LYS A 235 -11.98 21.64 -19.47
C LYS A 235 -12.31 21.30 -18.02
N TRP A 236 -11.96 22.17 -17.08
CA TRP A 236 -12.17 21.90 -15.66
C TRP A 236 -13.64 21.90 -15.24
N ALA A 237 -14.51 22.68 -15.90
CA ALA A 237 -15.94 22.72 -15.61
C ALA A 237 -16.77 21.81 -16.53
N SER A 238 -16.11 21.03 -17.39
CA SER A 238 -16.75 20.17 -18.40
C SER A 238 -17.75 20.87 -19.33
N ALA A 239 -17.68 22.20 -19.45
CA ALA A 239 -18.62 23.01 -20.22
C ALA A 239 -18.09 23.31 -21.64
N GLY A 240 -17.53 22.30 -22.31
CA GLY A 240 -16.90 22.45 -23.63
C GLY A 240 -17.86 22.95 -24.72
N GLY A 241 -19.12 22.50 -24.67
CA GLY A 241 -20.18 22.90 -25.60
C GLY A 241 -20.75 24.29 -25.34
N TRP A 242 -20.49 24.89 -24.17
CA TRP A 242 -21.02 26.22 -23.82
C TRP A 242 -20.22 27.35 -24.47
N ARG A 243 -19.01 27.03 -24.98
CA ARG A 243 -18.15 27.96 -25.73
C ARG A 243 -17.90 29.26 -24.96
N LEU A 244 -17.39 29.18 -23.73
CA LEU A 244 -16.98 30.34 -22.94
C LEU A 244 -15.52 30.25 -22.51
N GLY A 245 -14.78 31.33 -22.76
CA GLY A 245 -13.40 31.54 -22.32
C GLY A 245 -13.10 33.02 -22.15
N TYR A 246 -11.97 33.34 -21.54
CA TYR A 246 -11.57 34.71 -21.31
C TYR A 246 -10.05 34.86 -21.35
N HIS A 247 -9.62 36.08 -21.68
CA HIS A 247 -8.24 36.53 -21.52
C HIS A 247 -8.15 37.59 -20.43
N MET A 248 -7.09 37.55 -19.63
CA MET A 248 -6.70 38.61 -18.70
C MET A 248 -5.41 39.25 -19.20
N TYR A 249 -5.43 40.57 -19.37
CA TYR A 249 -4.31 41.34 -19.92
C TYR A 249 -3.66 42.21 -18.85
N PRO A 250 -2.33 42.28 -18.79
CA PRO A 250 -1.67 43.19 -17.86
C PRO A 250 -1.77 44.64 -18.34
N LYS A 251 -1.65 45.58 -17.40
CA LYS A 251 -1.74 47.04 -17.65
C LYS A 251 -0.83 47.50 -18.80
N GLN A 252 0.36 46.92 -18.90
CA GLN A 252 1.37 47.20 -19.92
C GLN A 252 0.93 46.82 -21.34
N LEU A 253 -0.02 45.88 -21.49
CA LEU A 253 -0.53 45.40 -22.78
C LEU A 253 -1.93 45.95 -23.09
N SER A 254 -2.30 47.10 -22.49
CA SER A 254 -3.63 47.71 -22.65
C SER A 254 -3.99 48.10 -24.09
N ASP A 255 -3.00 48.48 -24.92
CA ASP A 255 -3.21 48.76 -26.34
C ASP A 255 -3.53 47.48 -27.12
N LEU A 256 -2.83 46.38 -26.84
CA LEU A 256 -3.11 45.07 -27.42
C LEU A 256 -4.51 44.60 -27.01
N ARG A 257 -4.88 44.72 -25.73
CA ARG A 257 -6.24 44.45 -25.23
C ARG A 257 -7.29 45.26 -25.99
N ARG A 258 -7.06 46.56 -26.21
CA ARG A 258 -7.98 47.45 -26.93
C ARG A 258 -8.16 46.99 -28.39
N ALA A 259 -7.07 46.61 -29.05
CA ALA A 259 -7.10 46.07 -30.41
C ALA A 259 -7.87 44.74 -30.49
N VAL A 260 -7.61 43.81 -29.57
CA VAL A 260 -8.36 42.54 -29.49
C VAL A 260 -9.84 42.78 -29.25
N ARG A 261 -10.21 43.68 -28.33
CA ARG A 261 -11.62 44.03 -28.07
C ARG A 261 -12.28 44.66 -29.29
N SER A 262 -11.55 45.47 -30.05
CA SER A 262 -12.04 46.04 -31.31
C SER A 262 -12.29 44.94 -32.34
N ALA A 263 -11.33 44.03 -32.53
CA ALA A 263 -11.48 42.90 -33.45
C ALA A 263 -12.65 41.98 -33.06
N ALA A 264 -12.79 41.66 -31.77
CA ALA A 264 -13.91 40.89 -31.22
C ALA A 264 -15.29 41.48 -31.55
N SER A 265 -15.41 42.81 -31.57
CA SER A 265 -16.65 43.49 -31.94
C SER A 265 -17.07 43.24 -33.39
N HIS A 266 -16.13 42.88 -34.26
CA HIS A 266 -16.36 42.56 -35.67
C HIS A 266 -16.47 41.06 -35.93
N THR A 267 -15.94 40.19 -35.07
CA THR A 267 -15.96 38.73 -35.30
C THR A 267 -17.08 38.00 -34.57
N TYR A 268 -17.44 38.42 -33.34
CA TYR A 268 -18.47 37.72 -32.56
C TYR A 268 -19.44 38.61 -31.76
N THR A 269 -19.23 39.93 -31.72
CA THR A 269 -20.06 40.89 -30.95
C THR A 269 -20.03 40.66 -29.43
N SER A 270 -20.57 39.57 -28.91
CA SER A 270 -20.52 39.19 -27.49
C SER A 270 -20.63 37.67 -27.32
N ALA A 271 -20.02 37.10 -26.27
CA ALA A 271 -20.26 35.70 -25.91
C ALA A 271 -21.75 35.45 -25.56
N PRO A 272 -22.29 34.22 -25.69
CA PRO A 272 -23.72 33.96 -25.47
C PRO A 272 -24.20 34.38 -24.08
N SER A 273 -25.22 35.22 -24.00
CA SER A 273 -25.67 35.86 -22.76
C SER A 273 -26.09 34.88 -21.65
N PRO A 274 -26.94 33.87 -21.90
CA PRO A 274 -27.32 32.89 -20.87
C PRO A 274 -26.12 32.15 -20.29
N VAL A 275 -25.12 31.85 -21.13
CA VAL A 275 -23.89 31.17 -20.73
C VAL A 275 -23.03 32.05 -19.83
N GLN A 276 -22.99 33.38 -20.07
CA GLN A 276 -22.25 34.30 -19.21
C GLN A 276 -22.85 34.39 -17.80
N TYR A 277 -24.17 34.35 -17.66
CA TYR A 277 -24.83 34.25 -16.35
C TYR A 277 -24.52 32.92 -15.64
N ALA A 278 -24.64 31.80 -16.37
CA ALA A 278 -24.28 30.48 -15.82
C ALA A 278 -22.79 30.37 -15.43
N ALA A 279 -21.91 31.01 -16.18
CA ALA A 279 -20.49 31.13 -15.84
C ALA A 279 -20.27 31.97 -14.57
N THR A 280 -21.03 33.05 -14.40
CA THR A 280 -20.95 33.91 -13.21
C THR A 280 -21.27 33.11 -11.95
N GLU A 281 -22.30 32.26 -12.01
CA GLU A 281 -22.66 31.34 -10.91
C GLU A 281 -21.49 30.42 -10.53
N MET A 282 -20.78 29.85 -11.51
CA MET A 282 -19.59 29.02 -11.23
C MET A 282 -18.46 29.81 -10.58
N PHE A 283 -18.18 31.03 -11.06
CA PHE A 283 -17.10 31.86 -10.53
C PHE A 283 -17.42 32.49 -9.18
N GLN A 284 -18.69 32.62 -8.80
CA GLN A 284 -19.10 33.10 -7.47
C GLN A 284 -19.19 31.97 -6.44
N ASN A 285 -19.57 30.76 -6.86
CA ASN A 285 -19.74 29.60 -5.95
C ASN A 285 -18.54 28.66 -6.00
N LEU A 286 -17.37 29.21 -5.66
CA LEU A 286 -16.08 28.55 -5.81
C LEU A 286 -15.91 27.31 -4.92
N ASP A 287 -16.52 27.28 -3.73
CA ASP A 287 -16.38 26.16 -2.79
C ASP A 287 -17.07 24.88 -3.31
N LEU A 288 -18.20 25.02 -4.01
CA LEU A 288 -18.86 23.90 -4.69
C LEU A 288 -18.00 23.37 -5.84
N CYS A 289 -17.37 24.28 -6.59
CA CYS A 289 -16.47 23.93 -7.69
C CYS A 289 -15.19 23.27 -7.17
N ASP A 290 -14.64 23.68 -6.02
CA ASP A 290 -13.42 23.11 -5.43
C ASP A 290 -13.56 21.62 -5.13
N SER A 291 -14.66 21.22 -4.50
CA SER A 291 -14.93 19.80 -4.24
C SER A 291 -15.07 19.01 -5.55
N TYR A 292 -15.83 19.54 -6.50
CA TYR A 292 -16.02 18.91 -7.81
C TYR A 292 -14.69 18.72 -8.56
N ILE A 293 -13.86 19.75 -8.65
CA ILE A 293 -12.56 19.73 -9.33
C ILE A 293 -11.60 18.74 -8.67
N LYS A 294 -11.56 18.67 -7.33
CA LYS A 294 -10.72 17.72 -6.60
C LYS A 294 -11.06 16.27 -6.94
N HIS A 295 -12.35 15.93 -6.96
CA HIS A 295 -12.78 14.59 -7.36
C HIS A 295 -12.47 14.30 -8.83
N CYS A 296 -12.71 15.26 -9.73
CA CYS A 296 -12.37 15.09 -11.15
C CYS A 296 -10.86 14.87 -11.34
N SER A 297 -10.01 15.67 -10.69
CA SER A 297 -8.55 15.58 -10.78
C SER A 297 -8.03 14.26 -10.21
N ARG A 298 -8.59 13.79 -9.09
CA ARG A 298 -8.28 12.49 -8.49
C ARG A 298 -8.60 11.31 -9.42
N ILE A 299 -9.74 11.38 -10.12
CA ILE A 299 -10.12 10.36 -11.11
C ILE A 299 -9.16 10.41 -12.31
N LEU A 300 -8.89 11.60 -12.82
CA LEU A 300 -7.98 11.80 -13.96
C LEU A 300 -6.55 11.35 -13.63
N ASP A 301 -6.06 11.56 -12.41
CA ASP A 301 -4.77 11.05 -11.94
C ASP A 301 -4.75 9.52 -11.93
N ALA A 302 -5.77 8.88 -11.38
CA ALA A 302 -5.86 7.42 -11.35
C ALA A 302 -5.84 6.82 -12.76
N VAL A 303 -6.62 7.39 -13.68
CA VAL A 303 -6.72 6.90 -15.07
C VAL A 303 -5.46 7.23 -15.89
N GLY A 304 -4.91 8.44 -15.74
CA GLY A 304 -3.68 8.86 -16.41
C GLY A 304 -2.45 8.09 -15.92
N SER A 305 -2.34 7.88 -14.61
CA SER A 305 -1.32 7.03 -13.99
C SER A 305 -1.43 5.59 -14.51
N TYR A 306 -2.64 5.03 -14.56
CA TYR A 306 -2.87 3.70 -15.12
C TYR A 306 -2.37 3.59 -16.57
N CYS A 307 -2.76 4.51 -17.46
CA CYS A 307 -2.31 4.50 -18.85
C CYS A 307 -0.78 4.60 -18.96
N TYR A 308 -0.15 5.46 -18.15
CA TYR A 308 1.30 5.60 -18.10
C TYR A 308 2.00 4.29 -17.69
N TRP A 309 1.57 3.65 -16.61
CA TRP A 309 2.21 2.42 -16.11
C TRP A 309 2.01 1.25 -17.07
N GLU A 310 0.83 1.10 -17.68
CA GLU A 310 0.57 0.03 -18.64
C GLU A 310 1.36 0.17 -19.94
N LEU A 311 1.52 1.40 -20.46
CA LEU A 311 2.32 1.62 -21.66
C LEU A 311 3.81 1.43 -21.37
N THR A 312 4.30 1.96 -20.24
CA THR A 312 5.73 1.86 -19.89
C THR A 312 6.15 0.44 -19.50
N SER A 313 5.25 -0.37 -18.96
CA SER A 313 5.53 -1.77 -18.62
C SER A 313 5.90 -2.64 -19.84
N VAL A 314 5.44 -2.25 -21.04
CA VAL A 314 5.77 -2.90 -22.32
C VAL A 314 6.88 -2.20 -23.09
N GLY A 315 7.59 -1.25 -22.45
CA GLY A 315 8.77 -0.57 -23.00
C GLY A 315 8.49 0.71 -23.78
N VAL A 316 7.21 1.11 -23.97
CA VAL A 316 6.87 2.41 -24.58
C VAL A 316 7.34 3.53 -23.67
N LYS A 317 8.04 4.52 -24.22
CA LYS A 317 8.51 5.65 -23.41
C LYS A 317 7.43 6.71 -23.29
N ALA A 318 7.28 7.31 -22.13
CA ALA A 318 6.37 8.43 -21.93
C ALA A 318 6.79 9.23 -20.69
N VAL A 319 6.32 10.47 -20.59
CA VAL A 319 6.36 11.24 -19.33
C VAL A 319 5.04 11.03 -18.60
N LYS A 320 5.09 10.79 -17.28
CA LYS A 320 3.88 10.66 -16.48
C LYS A 320 3.07 11.97 -16.56
N PRO A 321 1.79 11.94 -16.95
CA PRO A 321 0.97 13.13 -16.98
C PRO A 321 0.70 13.62 -15.55
N THR A 322 0.82 14.92 -15.32
CA THR A 322 0.56 15.57 -14.03
C THR A 322 -0.71 16.42 -14.04
N ALA A 323 -1.33 16.59 -15.20
CA ALA A 323 -2.57 17.32 -15.37
C ALA A 323 -3.30 16.96 -16.67
N GLY A 324 -4.51 17.48 -16.81
CA GLY A 324 -5.28 17.41 -18.03
C GLY A 324 -5.89 16.04 -18.24
N TYR A 325 -5.83 15.52 -19.46
CA TYR A 325 -6.31 14.17 -19.78
C TYR A 325 -5.63 13.60 -21.02
N TYR A 326 -4.36 13.97 -21.22
CA TYR A 326 -3.53 13.46 -22.30
C TYR A 326 -2.22 12.92 -21.76
N ILE A 327 -1.66 11.99 -22.52
CA ILE A 327 -0.28 11.53 -22.43
C ILE A 327 0.27 11.50 -23.86
N PHE A 328 1.57 11.70 -24.01
CA PHE A 328 2.25 11.69 -25.32
C PHE A 328 3.30 10.56 -25.38
N PRO A 329 2.89 9.31 -25.68
CA PRO A 329 3.80 8.18 -25.72
C PRO A 329 4.67 8.16 -26.98
N ASP A 330 5.87 7.64 -26.81
CA ASP A 330 6.93 7.46 -27.81
C ASP A 330 7.15 5.94 -28.04
N PHE A 331 6.90 5.52 -29.29
CA PHE A 331 7.02 4.15 -29.77
C PHE A 331 8.29 3.91 -30.60
N GLU A 332 9.30 4.78 -30.53
CA GLU A 332 10.57 4.62 -31.26
C GLU A 332 11.26 3.28 -30.91
N VAL A 333 11.05 2.76 -29.70
CA VAL A 333 11.56 1.46 -29.25
C VAL A 333 11.14 0.29 -30.16
N ILE A 334 10.00 0.37 -30.83
CA ILE A 334 9.49 -0.67 -31.75
C ILE A 334 9.63 -0.29 -33.24
N LYS A 335 10.29 0.84 -33.55
CA LYS A 335 10.41 1.39 -34.91
C LYS A 335 10.96 0.40 -35.93
N GLU A 336 12.04 -0.29 -35.60
CA GLU A 336 12.67 -1.24 -36.53
C GLU A 336 11.74 -2.43 -36.86
N ASN A 337 10.91 -2.87 -35.92
CA ASN A 337 9.99 -3.96 -36.17
C ASN A 337 8.73 -3.50 -36.95
N LEU A 338 8.24 -2.28 -36.69
CA LEU A 338 7.20 -1.65 -37.52
C LEU A 338 7.68 -1.42 -38.96
N LYS A 339 8.94 -1.01 -39.11
CA LYS A 339 9.60 -0.83 -40.42
C LYS A 339 9.68 -2.13 -41.22
N ARG A 340 9.90 -3.29 -40.57
CA ARG A 340 9.82 -4.62 -41.21
C ARG A 340 8.42 -4.96 -41.73
N ARG A 341 7.37 -4.39 -41.12
CA ARG A 341 5.97 -4.50 -41.59
C ARG A 341 5.59 -3.45 -42.65
N GLY A 342 6.55 -2.61 -43.07
CA GLY A 342 6.31 -1.52 -44.00
C GLY A 342 5.72 -0.25 -43.36
N ILE A 343 5.57 -0.21 -42.04
CA ILE A 343 5.09 0.96 -41.29
C ILE A 343 6.30 1.84 -40.95
N LYS A 344 6.37 3.04 -41.52
CA LYS A 344 7.53 3.95 -41.40
C LYS A 344 7.17 5.29 -40.77
N THR A 345 5.89 5.63 -40.71
CA THR A 345 5.41 6.92 -40.23
C THR A 345 4.47 6.76 -39.04
N CYS A 346 4.34 7.81 -38.23
CA CYS A 346 3.39 7.81 -37.11
C CYS A 346 1.94 7.65 -37.57
N GLU A 347 1.59 8.17 -38.75
CA GLU A 347 0.25 8.05 -39.33
C GLU A 347 -0.08 6.62 -39.73
N GLU A 348 0.85 5.93 -40.38
CA GLU A 348 0.74 4.50 -40.71
C GLU A 348 0.63 3.66 -39.42
N MET A 349 1.39 4.01 -38.38
CA MET A 349 1.31 3.32 -37.08
C MET A 349 -0.07 3.51 -36.43
N CYS A 350 -0.57 4.74 -36.32
CA CYS A 350 -1.90 5.00 -35.75
C CYS A 350 -3.01 4.34 -36.58
N LYS A 351 -2.87 4.30 -37.91
CA LYS A 351 -3.79 3.57 -38.78
C LYS A 351 -3.76 2.07 -38.51
N ALA A 352 -2.57 1.47 -38.40
CA ALA A 352 -2.43 0.05 -38.07
C ALA A 352 -3.07 -0.27 -36.70
N ILE A 353 -2.82 0.57 -35.69
CA ILE A 353 -3.47 0.46 -34.37
C ILE A 353 -4.99 0.54 -34.49
N LEU A 354 -5.55 1.45 -35.29
CA LEU A 354 -6.99 1.53 -35.48
C LEU A 354 -7.56 0.29 -36.18
N ASP A 355 -6.94 -0.12 -37.28
CA ASP A 355 -7.46 -1.17 -38.15
C ASP A 355 -7.33 -2.56 -37.52
N GLU A 356 -6.24 -2.82 -36.80
CA GLU A 356 -5.95 -4.10 -36.17
C GLU A 356 -6.57 -4.17 -34.76
N CYS A 357 -6.46 -3.09 -33.96
CA CYS A 357 -6.87 -3.07 -32.55
C CYS A 357 -8.25 -2.52 -32.27
N GLY A 358 -8.85 -1.80 -33.22
CA GLY A 358 -10.00 -0.96 -32.92
C GLY A 358 -9.68 0.14 -31.91
N VAL A 359 -8.42 0.56 -31.78
CA VAL A 359 -8.02 1.63 -30.87
C VAL A 359 -7.70 2.88 -31.68
N ALA A 360 -8.43 3.97 -31.46
CA ALA A 360 -8.20 5.22 -32.17
C ALA A 360 -7.33 6.17 -31.34
N VAL A 361 -6.07 6.35 -31.72
CA VAL A 361 -5.15 7.35 -31.15
C VAL A 361 -4.79 8.39 -32.22
N MET A 362 -4.27 9.55 -31.81
CA MET A 362 -3.88 10.60 -32.76
C MET A 362 -2.37 10.57 -32.99
N ALA A 363 -1.93 10.58 -34.24
CA ALA A 363 -0.51 10.62 -34.59
C ALA A 363 0.14 11.92 -34.07
N GLY A 364 1.36 11.82 -33.55
CA GLY A 364 2.19 12.96 -33.13
C GLY A 364 2.46 13.88 -34.32
N GLY A 365 3.30 13.45 -35.26
CA GLY A 365 3.45 13.99 -36.62
C GLY A 365 3.29 15.52 -36.84
N PRO A 366 3.01 15.94 -38.09
CA PRO A 366 2.90 17.37 -38.40
C PRO A 366 1.77 18.08 -37.66
N ALA A 367 0.73 17.34 -37.24
CA ALA A 367 -0.42 17.89 -36.52
C ALA A 367 -0.02 18.47 -35.15
N PHE A 368 0.93 17.85 -34.45
CA PHE A 368 1.50 18.36 -33.19
C PHE A 368 2.90 18.96 -33.40
N LEU A 369 3.27 19.32 -34.63
CA LEU A 369 4.57 19.90 -34.99
C LEU A 369 5.78 18.96 -34.78
N ARG A 370 5.55 17.64 -34.85
CA ARG A 370 6.58 16.60 -34.79
C ARG A 370 6.97 16.07 -36.18
N PRO A 371 8.18 15.49 -36.35
CA PRO A 371 8.57 14.79 -37.56
C PRO A 371 7.60 13.65 -37.93
N VAL A 372 7.44 13.38 -39.23
CA VAL A 372 6.52 12.34 -39.75
C VAL A 372 7.02 10.93 -39.44
N ASP A 373 8.34 10.77 -39.37
CA ASP A 373 9.05 9.52 -39.13
C ASP A 373 9.30 9.23 -37.64
N GLU A 374 8.91 10.16 -36.76
CA GLU A 374 8.95 9.96 -35.31
C GLU A 374 7.64 9.33 -34.83
N LEU A 375 7.73 8.14 -34.23
CA LEU A 375 6.60 7.31 -33.84
C LEU A 375 6.00 7.71 -32.50
N THR A 376 5.57 8.97 -32.39
CA THR A 376 4.84 9.48 -31.21
C THR A 376 3.34 9.51 -31.44
N THR A 377 2.56 9.44 -30.36
CA THR A 377 1.10 9.58 -30.42
C THR A 377 0.60 10.49 -29.30
N ARG A 378 -0.54 11.15 -29.51
CA ARG A 378 -1.35 11.68 -28.41
C ARG A 378 -2.44 10.69 -28.06
N LEU A 379 -2.43 10.25 -26.81
CA LEU A 379 -3.47 9.40 -26.22
C LEU A 379 -4.29 10.22 -25.21
N CYS A 380 -5.61 10.19 -25.37
CA CYS A 380 -6.56 10.83 -24.48
C CYS A 380 -7.32 9.80 -23.64
N TYR A 381 -7.14 9.82 -22.33
CA TYR A 381 -7.62 8.76 -21.43
C TYR A 381 -8.96 9.07 -20.75
N VAL A 382 -9.88 9.73 -21.47
CA VAL A 382 -11.23 10.06 -20.97
C VAL A 382 -12.43 9.45 -21.71
N PRO A 383 -12.34 8.39 -22.55
CA PRO A 383 -13.54 7.70 -23.02
C PRO A 383 -14.13 6.81 -21.91
N PHE A 384 -14.71 7.40 -20.88
CA PHE A 384 -15.45 6.69 -19.82
C PHE A 384 -16.63 7.51 -19.30
N ASP A 385 -17.52 6.88 -18.54
CA ASP A 385 -18.63 7.57 -17.88
C ASP A 385 -18.13 8.36 -16.66
N GLY A 386 -17.84 9.65 -16.88
CA GLY A 386 -17.40 10.53 -15.81
C GLY A 386 -18.46 10.79 -14.76
N GLY A 387 -19.76 10.66 -15.07
CA GLY A 387 -20.84 10.82 -14.10
C GLY A 387 -20.84 9.68 -13.06
N ASN A 388 -20.69 8.45 -13.53
CA ASN A 388 -20.57 7.27 -12.68
C ASN A 388 -19.29 7.32 -11.83
N ALA A 389 -18.13 7.56 -12.46
CA ALA A 389 -16.85 7.66 -11.78
C ALA A 389 -16.83 8.77 -10.71
N LEU A 390 -17.40 9.94 -11.02
CA LEU A 390 -17.52 11.06 -10.08
C LEU A 390 -18.43 10.73 -8.91
N SER A 391 -19.56 10.07 -9.16
CA SER A 391 -20.51 9.66 -8.12
C SER A 391 -19.86 8.69 -7.13
N TYR A 392 -19.11 7.71 -7.63
CA TYR A 392 -18.35 6.80 -6.79
C TYR A 392 -17.28 7.52 -5.97
N SER A 393 -16.45 8.34 -6.61
CA SER A 393 -15.40 9.10 -5.92
C SER A 393 -15.98 10.00 -4.81
N ARG A 394 -17.14 10.63 -5.05
CA ARG A 394 -17.87 11.41 -4.04
C ARG A 394 -18.39 10.55 -2.89
N SER A 395 -18.96 9.39 -3.18
CA SER A 395 -19.49 8.47 -2.16
C SER A 395 -18.41 7.94 -1.21
N LEU A 396 -17.18 7.83 -1.71
CA LEU A 396 -16.03 7.35 -0.96
C LEU A 396 -15.44 8.41 -0.02
N GLY A 397 -15.64 9.70 -0.35
CA GLY A 397 -14.98 10.82 0.33
C GLY A 397 -13.56 11.08 -0.14
N MET A 398 -13.01 12.26 0.15
CA MET A 398 -11.62 12.64 -0.20
C MET A 398 -10.57 12.10 0.79
N ASP A 399 -11.01 11.51 1.90
CA ASP A 399 -10.20 10.96 2.99
C ASP A 399 -9.66 9.54 2.71
N LYS A 400 -10.19 8.87 1.68
CA LYS A 400 -9.79 7.52 1.27
C LYS A 400 -9.28 7.56 -0.16
N ASP A 401 -8.28 6.75 -0.49
CA ASP A 401 -7.80 6.58 -1.87
C ASP A 401 -8.80 5.81 -2.73
N LEU A 402 -8.75 5.99 -4.06
CA LEU A 402 -9.55 5.15 -4.97
C LEU A 402 -9.01 3.72 -4.89
N PRO A 403 -9.86 2.68 -4.90
CA PRO A 403 -9.40 1.31 -4.85
C PRO A 403 -8.59 0.95 -6.10
N GLU A 404 -7.70 -0.04 -6.02
CA GLU A 404 -6.80 -0.43 -7.11
C GLU A 404 -7.55 -0.80 -8.40
N ASN A 405 -8.71 -1.45 -8.28
CA ASN A 405 -9.58 -1.83 -9.39
C ASN A 405 -10.48 -0.69 -9.89
N PHE A 406 -10.35 0.54 -9.39
CA PHE A 406 -11.23 1.65 -9.76
C PHE A 406 -11.29 1.90 -11.27
N VAL A 407 -10.14 1.91 -11.95
CA VAL A 407 -10.07 2.15 -13.40
C VAL A 407 -10.80 1.04 -14.17
N LYS A 408 -10.69 -0.22 -13.70
CA LYS A 408 -11.40 -1.36 -14.28
C LYS A 408 -12.91 -1.25 -14.10
N ASP A 409 -13.36 -0.90 -12.90
CA ASP A 409 -14.78 -0.95 -12.53
C ASP A 409 -15.57 0.28 -12.99
N TYR A 410 -14.94 1.46 -13.01
CA TYR A 410 -15.62 2.74 -13.28
C TYR A 410 -15.11 3.44 -14.54
N CYS A 411 -13.97 3.04 -15.08
CA CYS A 411 -13.39 3.59 -16.31
C CYS A 411 -13.15 2.50 -17.37
N THR A 412 -14.04 1.50 -17.41
CA THR A 412 -13.89 0.25 -18.17
C THR A 412 -13.47 0.42 -19.63
N PRO A 413 -13.99 1.38 -20.44
CA PRO A 413 -13.53 1.49 -21.82
C PRO A 413 -12.08 1.97 -21.95
N VAL A 414 -11.55 2.69 -20.95
CA VAL A 414 -10.11 3.00 -20.87
C VAL A 414 -9.34 1.76 -20.45
N TYR A 415 -9.82 1.03 -19.44
CA TYR A 415 -9.24 -0.24 -19.05
C TYR A 415 -9.17 -1.19 -20.26
N ASP A 416 -10.29 -1.52 -20.89
CA ASP A 416 -10.36 -2.43 -22.05
C ASP A 416 -9.59 -1.94 -23.29
N GLY A 417 -9.50 -0.63 -23.51
CA GLY A 417 -8.77 -0.09 -24.66
C GLY A 417 -7.25 -0.14 -24.46
N ILE A 418 -6.79 -0.11 -23.20
CA ILE A 418 -5.38 -0.26 -22.82
C ILE A 418 -5.04 -1.74 -22.58
N GLN A 419 -5.96 -2.52 -22.01
CA GLN A 419 -5.75 -3.81 -21.35
C GLN A 419 -6.42 -4.96 -22.12
N ARG A 420 -5.89 -6.17 -21.93
CA ARG A 420 -6.40 -7.44 -22.44
C ARG A 420 -7.80 -7.76 -21.85
N ASP A 421 -8.83 -7.85 -22.68
CA ASP A 421 -10.00 -8.68 -22.34
C ASP A 421 -10.11 -9.87 -23.29
N MET A 422 -9.79 -11.06 -22.76
CA MET A 422 -9.73 -12.35 -23.45
C MET A 422 -11.14 -12.97 -23.64
N ALA A 423 -12.13 -12.18 -24.03
CA ALA A 423 -13.50 -12.66 -24.16
C ALA A 423 -14.25 -12.21 -25.44
N ALA A 424 -13.66 -11.41 -26.33
CA ALA A 424 -14.37 -10.97 -27.54
C ALA A 424 -13.51 -10.97 -28.80
N ASN A 425 -13.64 -12.04 -29.60
CA ASN A 425 -13.45 -12.07 -31.05
C ASN A 425 -12.14 -11.46 -31.64
N GLY A 426 -11.02 -12.18 -31.44
CA GLY A 426 -10.02 -12.44 -32.49
C GLY A 426 -9.49 -11.30 -33.38
N LYS A 427 -9.30 -10.08 -32.87
CA LYS A 427 -8.56 -9.00 -33.56
C LYS A 427 -7.66 -8.24 -32.58
N ASP A 428 -6.42 -7.99 -33.00
CA ASP A 428 -5.23 -7.73 -32.18
C ASP A 428 -5.19 -6.34 -31.53
N HIS A 429 -5.13 -6.19 -30.21
CA HIS A 429 -5.14 -4.88 -29.51
C HIS A 429 -3.78 -4.14 -29.40
N LEU A 430 -3.73 -2.89 -28.90
CA LEU A 430 -2.55 -2.00 -28.98
C LEU A 430 -1.32 -2.57 -28.27
N LEU A 431 -1.46 -3.15 -27.08
CA LEU A 431 -0.40 -3.90 -26.40
C LEU A 431 -0.08 -5.23 -27.10
N GLU A 432 -1.02 -5.80 -27.86
CA GLU A 432 -0.83 -7.02 -28.65
C GLU A 432 -0.02 -6.75 -29.91
N ILE A 433 -0.16 -5.60 -30.57
CA ILE A 433 0.76 -5.17 -31.63
C ILE A 433 2.16 -4.97 -31.05
N VAL A 434 2.30 -4.26 -29.92
CA VAL A 434 3.60 -4.05 -29.27
C VAL A 434 4.25 -5.40 -28.88
N SER A 435 3.48 -6.36 -28.38
CA SER A 435 3.96 -7.70 -27.96
C SER A 435 4.02 -8.78 -29.07
N LYS A 436 3.31 -8.63 -30.19
CA LYS A 436 3.46 -9.49 -31.39
C LYS A 436 4.69 -9.10 -32.21
N VAL A 437 5.03 -7.82 -32.15
CA VAL A 437 6.17 -7.21 -32.84
C VAL A 437 7.45 -7.35 -31.99
N TRP A 438 7.32 -7.62 -30.69
CA TRP A 438 8.42 -7.91 -29.77
C TRP A 438 8.08 -9.13 -28.89
N PRO A 439 8.76 -10.29 -29.03
CA PRO A 439 8.50 -11.46 -28.18
C PRO A 439 9.07 -11.23 -26.78
N ILE A 440 8.41 -10.41 -25.96
CA ILE A 440 8.52 -10.45 -24.51
C ILE A 440 7.42 -11.40 -24.05
N LYS A 441 7.84 -12.54 -23.51
CA LYS A 441 6.99 -13.34 -22.62
C LYS A 441 6.50 -12.41 -21.52
N THR A 442 5.19 -12.21 -21.46
CA THR A 442 4.52 -11.54 -20.33
C THR A 442 4.84 -12.28 -19.04
N ALA A 443 5.85 -11.82 -18.31
CA ALA A 443 5.89 -11.98 -16.87
C ALA A 443 4.83 -11.02 -16.32
N GLN A 444 3.71 -11.55 -15.81
CA GLN A 444 2.81 -10.77 -14.96
C GLN A 444 3.58 -10.40 -13.70
N CYS A 445 4.16 -9.21 -13.68
CA CYS A 445 4.73 -8.64 -12.48
C CYS A 445 3.67 -7.72 -11.86
N GLU A 446 2.88 -8.24 -10.93
CA GLU A 446 2.31 -7.40 -9.88
C GLU A 446 3.47 -6.84 -9.06
N VAL A 447 4.04 -5.72 -9.52
CA VAL A 447 4.96 -4.92 -8.71
C VAL A 447 4.11 -3.95 -7.93
N LYS A 448 3.80 -4.31 -6.69
CA LYS A 448 3.45 -3.34 -5.66
C LYS A 448 4.55 -2.28 -5.62
N HIS A 449 4.26 -1.05 -6.02
CA HIS A 449 5.12 0.07 -5.67
C HIS A 449 4.97 0.34 -4.17
N ARG A 450 5.68 -0.43 -3.34
CA ARG A 450 6.04 0.02 -2.00
C ARG A 450 6.93 1.25 -2.20
N LYS A 451 6.54 2.40 -1.65
CA LYS A 451 7.51 3.48 -1.37
C LYS A 451 8.67 2.81 -0.63
N VAL A 452 9.89 2.95 -1.12
CA VAL A 452 11.08 2.57 -0.37
C VAL A 452 11.21 3.62 0.73
N GLU A 453 10.55 3.38 1.86
CA GLU A 453 10.73 4.22 3.05
C GLU A 453 12.14 3.97 3.58
N VAL A 454 12.93 5.03 3.70
CA VAL A 454 14.27 4.97 4.30
C VAL A 454 14.10 4.91 5.83
N PHE A 455 14.93 4.12 6.53
CA PHE A 455 14.81 3.92 7.98
C PHE A 455 14.90 5.26 8.74
N LYS A 456 13.96 5.50 9.65
CA LYS A 456 13.90 6.77 10.40
C LYS A 456 15.03 6.80 11.42
N ARG A 457 15.89 7.82 11.30
CA ARG A 457 16.97 8.12 12.24
C ARG A 457 16.43 8.29 13.66
N ALA A 458 17.21 7.88 14.66
CA ALA A 458 16.90 8.17 16.05
C ALA A 458 16.91 9.68 16.34
N ASP A 459 16.12 10.08 17.33
CA ASP A 459 16.14 11.43 17.87
C ASP A 459 17.49 11.70 18.56
N GLN A 460 18.07 12.87 18.28
CA GLN A 460 19.42 13.20 18.73
C GLN A 460 19.50 13.35 20.25
N ASP A 461 18.48 13.89 20.90
CA ASP A 461 18.48 14.13 22.35
C ASP A 461 18.38 12.79 23.10
N GLN A 462 17.55 11.86 22.59
CA GLN A 462 17.48 10.49 23.12
C GLN A 462 18.80 9.72 22.96
N LEU A 463 19.44 9.83 21.79
CA LEU A 463 20.75 9.21 21.57
C LEU A 463 21.81 9.75 22.53
N LYS A 464 21.75 11.05 22.84
CA LYS A 464 22.70 11.69 23.76
C LYS A 464 22.51 11.23 25.20
N GLU A 465 21.27 11.08 25.65
CA GLU A 465 20.95 10.54 26.97
C GLU A 465 21.47 9.09 27.12
N ILE A 466 21.21 8.26 26.12
CA ILE A 466 21.71 6.87 26.07
C ILE A 466 23.24 6.86 26.03
N PHE A 467 23.86 7.70 25.20
CA PHE A 467 25.31 7.77 25.12
C PHE A 467 25.93 8.08 26.49
N SER A 468 25.39 9.07 27.20
CA SER A 468 25.83 9.45 28.54
C SER A 468 25.64 8.35 29.60
N GLN A 469 24.68 7.44 29.43
CA GLN A 469 24.46 6.30 30.33
C GLN A 469 25.57 5.24 30.21
N TYR A 470 26.13 5.07 29.02
CA TYR A 470 27.11 4.01 28.73
C TYR A 470 28.56 4.52 28.63
N ALA A 471 28.77 5.82 28.43
CA ALA A 471 30.09 6.44 28.45
C ALA A 471 30.75 6.31 29.83
N SER A 472 31.98 5.78 29.88
CA SER A 472 32.71 5.54 31.14
C SER A 472 33.90 6.48 31.34
N VAL A 473 34.32 7.22 30.32
CA VAL A 473 35.49 8.11 30.35
C VAL A 473 35.04 9.56 30.23
N VAL A 474 35.65 10.46 31.00
CA VAL A 474 35.43 11.91 30.92
C VAL A 474 36.77 12.61 30.79
N GLU A 475 36.95 13.38 29.73
CA GLU A 475 38.17 14.16 29.46
C GLU A 475 37.77 15.55 28.94
N ASP A 476 38.43 16.59 29.45
CA ASP A 476 38.18 18.00 29.10
C ASP A 476 36.70 18.44 29.19
N GLY A 477 35.92 17.77 30.05
CA GLY A 477 34.50 18.04 30.24
C GLY A 477 33.57 17.33 29.26
N GLU A 478 34.11 16.54 28.33
CA GLU A 478 33.35 15.72 27.38
C GLU A 478 33.38 14.23 27.77
N GLN A 479 32.29 13.52 27.50
CA GLN A 479 32.14 12.09 27.80
C GLN A 479 32.50 11.25 26.57
N TYR A 480 33.16 10.12 26.81
CA TYR A 480 33.61 9.19 25.78
C TYR A 480 33.26 7.74 26.17
N MET A 481 32.95 6.92 25.16
CA MET A 481 32.85 5.47 25.31
C MET A 481 34.20 4.82 25.00
N THR A 482 34.58 3.82 25.78
CA THR A 482 35.65 2.90 25.40
C THR A 482 35.12 1.87 24.38
N TYR A 483 36.04 1.16 23.71
CA TYR A 483 35.65 0.04 22.83
C TYR A 483 34.83 -1.04 23.54
N GLY A 484 35.12 -1.30 24.82
CA GLY A 484 34.34 -2.22 25.65
C GLY A 484 32.94 -1.69 25.95
N ASP A 485 32.81 -0.38 26.22
CA ASP A 485 31.50 0.24 26.47
C ASP A 485 30.59 0.10 25.25
N LEU A 486 31.10 0.33 24.03
CA LEU A 486 30.29 0.20 22.82
C LEU A 486 29.99 -1.27 22.47
N ILE A 487 31.01 -2.11 22.28
CA ILE A 487 30.83 -3.44 21.68
C ILE A 487 30.31 -4.46 22.70
N GLN A 488 30.80 -4.43 23.93
CA GLN A 488 30.49 -5.45 24.94
C GLN A 488 29.30 -5.02 25.81
N ARG A 489 29.26 -3.76 26.28
CA ARG A 489 28.25 -3.30 27.24
C ARG A 489 26.99 -2.73 26.59
N TYR A 490 27.13 -1.85 25.59
CA TYR A 490 26.01 -1.25 24.90
C TYR A 490 25.41 -2.24 23.88
N LEU A 491 26.20 -2.68 22.89
CA LEU A 491 25.73 -3.57 21.83
C LEU A 491 25.53 -5.02 22.31
N GLY A 492 26.32 -5.49 23.27
CA GLY A 492 26.27 -6.88 23.73
C GLY A 492 26.72 -7.90 22.68
N PHE A 493 27.54 -7.47 21.71
CA PHE A 493 27.94 -8.29 20.57
C PHE A 493 29.03 -9.30 20.91
N LEU A 494 29.99 -8.91 21.75
CA LEU A 494 31.08 -9.77 22.24
C LEU A 494 31.01 -9.89 23.77
N GLY A 495 31.24 -11.10 24.29
CA GLY A 495 31.34 -11.33 25.73
C GLY A 495 32.65 -10.83 26.35
N GLU A 496 32.79 -10.92 27.67
CA GLU A 496 33.98 -10.45 28.41
C GLU A 496 35.27 -11.20 28.04
N ASN A 497 35.18 -12.46 27.61
CA ASN A 497 36.31 -13.31 27.20
C ASN A 497 36.61 -13.26 25.68
N CYS A 498 36.44 -12.09 25.05
CA CYS A 498 36.62 -11.94 23.61
C CYS A 498 38.09 -11.81 23.15
N ASP A 499 38.34 -12.10 21.88
CA ASP A 499 39.62 -11.80 21.23
C ASP A 499 39.81 -10.27 21.16
N GLU A 500 40.96 -9.79 21.65
CA GLU A 500 41.25 -8.36 21.75
C GLU A 500 41.43 -7.70 20.37
N TYR A 501 41.92 -8.45 19.39
CA TYR A 501 42.05 -7.98 18.00
C TYR A 501 40.67 -7.78 17.38
N THR A 502 39.76 -8.74 17.56
CA THR A 502 38.39 -8.66 17.05
C THR A 502 37.60 -7.52 17.70
N LEU A 503 37.74 -7.33 19.01
CA LEU A 503 37.11 -6.21 19.72
C LEU A 503 37.58 -4.85 19.17
N LYS A 504 38.90 -4.68 19.03
CA LYS A 504 39.48 -3.46 18.47
C LYS A 504 39.03 -3.24 17.04
N LEU A 505 39.02 -4.27 16.20
CA LEU A 505 38.67 -4.16 14.80
C LEU A 505 37.23 -3.64 14.61
N PHE A 506 36.25 -4.22 15.31
CA PHE A 506 34.87 -3.75 15.23
C PHE A 506 34.66 -2.38 15.87
N ALA A 507 35.24 -2.12 17.04
CA ALA A 507 35.11 -0.80 17.67
C ALA A 507 35.77 0.31 16.83
N SER A 508 36.88 0.00 16.17
CA SER A 508 37.60 0.91 15.29
C SER A 508 36.86 1.23 13.98
N SER A 509 35.79 0.49 13.66
CA SER A 509 34.90 0.91 12.56
C SER A 509 34.04 2.13 12.95
N VAL A 510 33.88 2.38 14.25
CA VAL A 510 33.13 3.51 14.81
C VAL A 510 34.05 4.65 15.23
N ASP A 511 35.21 4.35 15.80
CA ASP A 511 36.26 5.33 16.12
C ASP A 511 36.96 5.81 14.84
N THR A 512 36.50 6.96 14.34
CA THR A 512 37.03 7.62 13.14
C THR A 512 38.24 8.50 13.45
N SER A 513 38.34 9.04 14.66
CA SER A 513 39.48 9.85 15.11
C SER A 513 40.72 9.01 15.42
N ARG A 514 40.55 7.69 15.60
CA ARG A 514 41.59 6.69 15.93
C ARG A 514 42.28 6.95 17.26
N ASP A 515 41.61 7.64 18.18
CA ASP A 515 42.16 7.97 19.49
C ASP A 515 41.90 6.89 20.56
N GLY A 516 41.22 5.80 20.17
CA GLY A 516 40.88 4.67 21.05
C GLY A 516 39.62 4.90 21.88
N LYS A 517 38.89 5.98 21.60
CA LYS A 517 37.66 6.38 22.27
C LYS A 517 36.59 6.66 21.21
N ILE A 518 35.34 6.70 21.65
CA ILE A 518 34.20 6.97 20.77
C ILE A 518 33.48 8.19 21.35
N SER A 519 33.50 9.28 20.58
CA SER A 519 32.77 10.50 20.88
C SER A 519 31.27 10.34 20.60
N PHE A 520 30.45 11.25 21.13
CA PHE A 520 29.02 11.28 20.79
C PHE A 520 28.78 11.49 19.29
N THR A 521 29.62 12.28 18.64
CA THR A 521 29.55 12.54 17.20
C THR A 521 29.75 11.27 16.39
N GLU A 522 30.71 10.44 16.78
CA GLU A 522 31.00 9.15 16.14
C GLU A 522 29.92 8.11 16.41
N PHE A 523 29.40 8.08 17.63
CA PHE A 523 28.23 7.28 17.99
C PHE A 523 27.01 7.65 17.13
N GLN A 524 26.73 8.93 16.95
CA GLN A 524 25.65 9.41 16.08
C GLN A 524 25.92 9.11 14.58
N ALA A 525 27.16 9.23 14.12
CA ALA A 525 27.55 8.92 12.75
C ALA A 525 27.41 7.42 12.45
N PHE A 526 27.73 6.56 13.40
CA PHE A 526 27.56 5.13 13.26
C PHE A 526 26.08 4.71 13.22
N GLU A 527 25.22 5.34 14.03
CA GLU A 527 23.77 5.17 13.91
C GLU A 527 23.25 5.57 12.52
N ALA A 528 23.84 6.61 11.91
CA ALA A 528 23.53 7.02 10.55
C ALA A 528 23.90 5.94 9.53
N LEU A 529 25.10 5.38 9.67
CA LEU A 529 25.62 4.34 8.78
C LEU A 529 24.75 3.09 8.82
N LEU A 530 24.29 2.69 10.01
CA LEU A 530 23.41 1.54 10.18
C LEU A 530 22.03 1.72 9.53
N CYS A 531 21.63 2.97 9.23
CA CYS A 531 20.39 3.27 8.51
C CYS A 531 20.54 3.26 6.98
N LEU A 532 21.76 3.09 6.45
CA LEU A 532 22.01 3.08 5.00
C LEU A 532 21.49 1.78 4.35
N PRO A 533 20.99 1.84 3.10
CA PRO A 533 20.55 0.65 2.37
C PRO A 533 21.64 -0.42 2.18
N ASP A 534 22.90 0.00 2.17
CA ASP A 534 24.09 -0.82 1.99
C ASP A 534 24.96 -0.90 3.26
N ALA A 535 24.38 -0.68 4.45
CA ALA A 535 25.08 -0.62 5.74
C ALA A 535 26.08 -1.77 5.99
N MET A 536 25.76 -3.00 5.56
CA MET A 536 26.69 -4.14 5.68
C MET A 536 27.99 -3.95 4.91
N TYR A 537 27.91 -3.46 3.66
CA TYR A 537 29.09 -3.19 2.84
C TYR A 537 29.85 -1.98 3.38
N ALA A 538 29.15 -0.92 3.78
CA ALA A 538 29.76 0.28 4.36
C ALA A 538 30.52 -0.05 5.65
N LEU A 539 29.93 -0.86 6.53
CA LEU A 539 30.55 -1.32 7.76
C LEU A 539 31.75 -2.23 7.49
N ALA A 540 31.62 -3.18 6.56
CA ALA A 540 32.72 -4.02 6.14
C ALA A 540 33.89 -3.18 5.60
N PHE A 541 33.62 -2.16 4.79
CA PHE A 541 34.66 -1.28 4.29
C PHE A 541 35.37 -0.51 5.41
N GLN A 542 34.63 0.00 6.40
CA GLN A 542 35.23 0.69 7.56
C GLN A 542 36.08 -0.24 8.43
N VAL A 543 35.69 -1.51 8.55
CA VAL A 543 36.52 -2.54 9.19
C VAL A 543 37.84 -2.73 8.43
N PHE A 544 37.81 -2.63 7.10
CA PHE A 544 38.98 -2.81 6.24
C PHE A 544 39.87 -1.56 6.09
N ASP A 545 39.30 -0.35 6.05
CA ASP A 545 40.01 0.92 5.99
C ASP A 545 40.54 1.32 7.38
N ARG A 546 41.61 0.64 7.84
CA ARG A 546 42.22 0.87 9.16
C ARG A 546 42.78 2.28 9.33
N ASN A 547 43.11 2.95 8.23
CA ASN A 547 43.65 4.31 8.25
C ASN A 547 42.56 5.40 8.19
N GLY A 548 41.30 5.04 7.94
CA GLY A 548 40.18 5.99 7.83
C GLY A 548 40.34 6.99 6.68
N ASN A 549 41.13 6.65 5.67
CA ASN A 549 41.48 7.58 4.59
C ASN A 549 40.54 7.48 3.38
N GLY A 550 39.54 6.59 3.44
CA GLY A 550 38.56 6.33 2.38
C GLY A 550 39.04 5.37 1.29
N TYR A 551 40.20 4.74 1.47
CA TYR A 551 40.78 3.79 0.51
C TYR A 551 41.36 2.56 1.20
N LEU A 552 41.21 1.41 0.56
CA LEU A 552 41.78 0.15 1.04
C LEU A 552 43.08 -0.18 0.32
N SER A 553 44.17 -0.40 1.07
CA SER A 553 45.43 -0.93 0.54
C SER A 553 45.46 -2.46 0.54
N CYS A 554 46.31 -3.05 -0.30
CA CYS A 554 46.51 -4.50 -0.33
C CYS A 554 46.96 -5.03 1.04
N SER A 555 47.84 -4.29 1.75
CA SER A 555 48.32 -4.70 3.07
C SER A 555 47.22 -4.78 4.13
N GLU A 556 46.28 -3.82 4.13
CA GLU A 556 45.14 -3.82 5.06
C GLU A 556 44.19 -4.99 4.76
N PHE A 557 43.91 -5.24 3.48
CA PHE A 557 43.12 -6.39 3.06
C PHE A 557 43.79 -7.72 3.45
N GLU A 558 45.08 -7.87 3.16
CA GLU A 558 45.84 -9.07 3.54
C GLU A 558 45.84 -9.31 5.06
N ASP A 559 46.04 -8.26 5.85
CA ASP A 559 46.12 -8.34 7.30
C ASP A 559 44.81 -8.86 7.90
N ILE A 560 43.66 -8.29 7.51
CA ILE A 560 42.36 -8.69 8.05
C ILE A 560 41.99 -10.10 7.59
N ILE A 561 42.17 -10.43 6.32
CA ILE A 561 41.87 -11.78 5.82
C ILE A 561 42.75 -12.83 6.52
N LYS A 562 44.03 -12.54 6.81
CA LYS A 562 44.92 -13.45 7.55
C LYS A 562 44.41 -13.77 8.96
N HIS A 563 43.68 -12.85 9.58
CA HIS A 563 43.12 -13.02 10.92
C HIS A 563 41.75 -13.72 10.95
N THR A 564 41.10 -13.91 9.80
CA THR A 564 39.85 -14.69 9.72
C THR A 564 40.09 -16.17 10.04
N THR A 565 39.10 -16.81 10.65
CA THR A 565 39.15 -18.24 10.98
C THR A 565 39.23 -19.10 9.71
N LEU A 566 38.52 -18.71 8.64
CA LEU A 566 38.52 -19.41 7.36
C LEU A 566 39.92 -19.49 6.73
N ASN A 567 40.67 -18.38 6.75
CA ASN A 567 42.04 -18.36 6.22
C ASN A 567 43.02 -19.20 7.07
N ARG A 568 42.79 -19.34 8.38
CA ARG A 568 43.60 -20.22 9.24
C ARG A 568 43.40 -21.69 8.87
N GLU A 569 42.20 -22.08 8.48
CA GLU A 569 41.89 -23.45 8.10
C GLU A 569 42.39 -23.81 6.70
N ILE A 570 42.15 -22.92 5.72
CA ILE A 570 42.68 -23.06 4.35
C ILE A 570 43.29 -21.71 3.94
N PRO A 571 44.62 -21.56 3.89
CA PRO A 571 45.26 -20.27 3.60
C PRO A 571 44.94 -19.74 2.21
N PHE A 572 44.62 -18.46 2.07
CA PHE A 572 44.49 -17.79 0.78
C PHE A 572 45.86 -17.43 0.20
N ASN A 573 46.06 -17.62 -1.11
CA ASN A 573 47.28 -17.17 -1.80
C ASN A 573 47.13 -15.71 -2.24
N PHE A 574 47.75 -14.81 -1.48
CA PHE A 574 47.78 -13.38 -1.81
C PHE A 574 48.74 -13.01 -2.96
N ASN A 575 49.55 -13.96 -3.43
CA ASN A 575 50.37 -13.81 -4.64
C ASN A 575 49.66 -14.51 -5.81
N SER A 576 48.44 -14.06 -6.09
CA SER A 576 47.57 -14.58 -7.16
C SER A 576 47.28 -13.49 -8.20
N GLU A 577 46.86 -13.94 -9.39
CA GLU A 577 46.37 -13.04 -10.43
C GLU A 577 45.18 -12.21 -9.95
N PHE A 578 44.27 -12.81 -9.17
CA PHE A 578 43.16 -12.12 -8.52
C PHE A 578 43.59 -10.88 -7.73
N ILE A 579 44.57 -11.01 -6.83
CA ILE A 579 45.09 -9.87 -6.06
C ILE A 579 45.78 -8.85 -6.98
N SER A 580 46.49 -9.31 -8.01
CA SER A 580 47.18 -8.43 -8.95
C SER A 580 46.21 -7.62 -9.83
N LEU A 581 45.03 -8.16 -10.15
CA LEU A 581 43.99 -7.47 -10.92
C LEU A 581 43.32 -6.35 -10.10
N HIS A 582 43.14 -6.56 -8.79
CA HIS A 582 42.55 -5.55 -7.91
C HIS A 582 43.57 -4.50 -7.44
N PHE A 583 44.76 -4.92 -6.98
CA PHE A 583 45.76 -4.06 -6.33
C PHE A 583 47.00 -3.74 -7.19
N GLY A 584 47.04 -4.22 -8.45
CA GLY A 584 48.20 -4.07 -9.33
C GLY A 584 49.31 -5.09 -9.04
N LYS A 585 50.20 -5.32 -10.02
CA LYS A 585 51.31 -6.29 -9.90
C LYS A 585 52.32 -5.93 -8.80
N ASP A 586 52.44 -4.65 -8.48
CA ASP A 586 53.28 -4.10 -7.41
C ASP A 586 52.55 -3.95 -6.06
N LYS A 587 51.25 -4.29 -6.01
CA LYS A 587 50.35 -4.18 -4.86
C LYS A 587 50.22 -2.77 -4.27
N GLN A 588 50.57 -1.73 -5.04
CA GLN A 588 50.53 -0.33 -4.58
C GLN A 588 49.20 0.38 -4.87
N ARG A 589 48.39 -0.14 -5.80
CA ARG A 589 47.09 0.47 -6.09
C ARG A 589 46.19 0.35 -4.86
N LYS A 590 45.59 1.46 -4.45
CA LYS A 590 44.52 1.47 -3.45
C LYS A 590 43.17 1.39 -4.15
N ILE A 591 42.19 0.79 -3.49
CA ILE A 591 40.84 0.63 -4.03
C ILE A 591 39.83 1.44 -3.21
N THR A 592 38.81 1.94 -3.89
CA THR A 592 37.70 2.71 -3.32
C THR A 592 36.62 1.81 -2.71
N TYR A 593 35.67 2.40 -1.97
CA TYR A 593 34.50 1.68 -1.44
C TYR A 593 33.75 0.86 -2.51
N SER A 594 33.43 1.47 -3.66
CA SER A 594 32.72 0.80 -4.76
C SER A 594 33.49 -0.36 -5.37
N GLU A 595 34.82 -0.29 -5.38
CA GLU A 595 35.67 -1.38 -5.87
C GLU A 595 35.80 -2.48 -4.82
N PHE A 596 35.83 -2.12 -3.52
CA PHE A 596 35.84 -3.07 -2.42
C PHE A 596 34.59 -3.94 -2.38
N THR A 597 33.40 -3.38 -2.65
CA THR A 597 32.15 -4.17 -2.65
C THR A 597 32.17 -5.30 -3.67
N GLN A 598 32.87 -5.11 -4.80
CA GLN A 598 33.09 -6.16 -5.80
C GLN A 598 34.21 -7.12 -5.37
N LEU A 599 35.34 -6.59 -4.86
CA LEU A 599 36.46 -7.41 -4.36
C LEU A 599 36.00 -8.43 -3.31
N ILE A 600 35.23 -7.98 -2.30
CA ILE A 600 34.83 -8.85 -1.19
C ILE A 600 33.85 -9.92 -1.65
N HIS A 601 33.01 -9.64 -2.65
CA HIS A 601 32.13 -10.61 -3.27
C HIS A 601 32.94 -11.71 -3.98
N ASP A 602 33.88 -11.31 -4.83
CA ASP A 602 34.64 -12.23 -5.68
C ASP A 602 35.71 -13.02 -4.90
N PHE A 603 36.19 -12.46 -3.79
CA PHE A 603 37.21 -13.07 -2.92
C PHE A 603 36.81 -14.47 -2.45
N HIS A 604 35.56 -14.69 -2.05
CA HIS A 604 35.13 -16.00 -1.52
C HIS A 604 34.97 -17.06 -2.60
N GLU A 605 34.73 -16.65 -3.85
CA GLU A 605 34.76 -17.56 -4.99
C GLU A 605 36.20 -17.96 -5.27
N GLU A 606 37.09 -16.98 -5.39
CA GLU A 606 38.53 -17.23 -5.61
C GLU A 606 39.17 -18.07 -4.49
N HIS A 607 38.79 -17.85 -3.22
CA HIS A 607 39.32 -18.64 -2.10
C HIS A 607 38.92 -20.12 -2.19
N ALA A 608 37.68 -20.40 -2.58
CA ALA A 608 37.21 -21.76 -2.83
C ALA A 608 37.89 -22.38 -4.06
N LEU A 609 38.13 -21.61 -5.12
CA LEU A 609 38.85 -22.04 -6.32
C LEU A 609 40.31 -22.43 -6.00
N GLN A 610 41.00 -21.62 -5.21
CA GLN A 610 42.37 -21.93 -4.77
C GLN A 610 42.41 -23.19 -3.90
N ALA A 611 41.41 -23.38 -3.04
CA ALA A 611 41.29 -24.61 -2.25
C ALA A 611 41.10 -25.85 -3.14
N PHE A 612 40.23 -25.76 -4.16
CA PHE A 612 40.02 -26.83 -5.14
C PHE A 612 41.31 -27.17 -5.89
N ARG A 613 41.99 -26.17 -6.46
CA ARG A 613 43.26 -26.36 -7.20
C ARG A 613 44.35 -27.01 -6.35
N ARG A 614 44.44 -26.68 -5.06
CA ARG A 614 45.40 -27.32 -4.14
C ARG A 614 45.10 -28.78 -3.85
N ARG A 615 43.83 -29.20 -3.94
CA ARG A 615 43.40 -30.59 -3.72
C ARG A 615 43.46 -31.42 -5.01
N ASP A 616 43.34 -30.79 -6.17
CA ASP A 616 43.57 -31.41 -7.48
C ASP A 616 45.09 -31.57 -7.76
N LYS A 617 45.75 -32.46 -7.02
CA LYS A 617 47.20 -32.69 -7.10
C LYS A 617 47.70 -33.17 -8.47
N GLY A 618 46.80 -33.55 -9.38
CA GLY A 618 47.13 -34.09 -10.70
C GLY A 618 46.70 -33.21 -11.87
N ASP A 619 46.24 -31.97 -11.63
CA ASP A 619 45.68 -31.06 -12.64
C ASP A 619 44.61 -31.74 -13.52
N THR A 620 43.82 -32.62 -12.92
CA THR A 620 42.83 -33.45 -13.61
C THR A 620 41.49 -32.75 -13.79
N GLY A 621 41.31 -31.59 -13.15
CA GLY A 621 40.04 -30.87 -13.07
C GLY A 621 39.03 -31.51 -12.13
N SER A 622 39.46 -32.44 -11.25
CA SER A 622 38.59 -33.20 -10.35
C SER A 622 39.24 -33.47 -8.98
N ILE A 623 38.42 -33.55 -7.92
CA ILE A 623 38.84 -33.89 -6.55
C ILE A 623 38.07 -35.10 -6.03
N ASN A 624 38.56 -35.77 -4.98
CA ASN A 624 37.80 -36.87 -4.36
C ASN A 624 36.70 -36.32 -3.43
N PRO A 625 35.65 -37.10 -3.11
CA PRO A 625 34.55 -36.65 -2.26
C PRO A 625 34.96 -36.19 -0.84
N LYS A 626 36.05 -36.72 -0.28
CA LYS A 626 36.54 -36.30 1.05
C LYS A 626 37.18 -34.92 1.01
N ASP A 627 37.95 -34.63 -0.04
CA ASP A 627 38.51 -33.30 -0.27
C ASP A 627 37.40 -32.27 -0.51
N PHE A 628 36.33 -32.65 -1.22
CA PHE A 628 35.14 -31.83 -1.40
C PHE A 628 34.45 -31.51 -0.07
N GLU A 629 34.16 -32.53 0.73
CA GLU A 629 33.57 -32.38 2.07
C GLU A 629 34.40 -31.45 2.96
N GLU A 630 35.73 -31.63 2.96
CA GLU A 630 36.63 -30.81 3.75
C GLU A 630 36.63 -29.34 3.30
N ILE A 631 36.69 -29.06 1.99
CA ILE A 631 36.61 -27.68 1.49
C ILE A 631 35.28 -27.03 1.87
N MET A 632 34.16 -27.72 1.68
CA MET A 632 32.83 -27.19 1.99
C MET A 632 32.65 -26.95 3.49
N CYS A 633 33.07 -27.89 4.34
CA CYS A 633 32.93 -27.77 5.79
C CYS A 633 33.88 -26.75 6.43
N LYS A 634 35.00 -26.41 5.77
CA LYS A 634 35.98 -25.45 6.28
C LYS A 634 35.76 -24.04 5.76
N LEU A 635 35.58 -23.88 4.44
CA LEU A 635 35.47 -22.56 3.80
C LEU A 635 34.04 -22.09 3.56
N LYS A 636 33.08 -23.01 3.45
CA LYS A 636 31.68 -22.71 3.11
C LYS A 636 30.72 -23.20 4.19
N SER A 637 31.19 -23.41 5.42
CA SER A 637 30.39 -23.92 6.54
C SER A 637 29.15 -23.09 6.82
N TYR A 638 29.23 -21.77 6.64
CA TYR A 638 28.12 -20.82 6.78
C TYR A 638 26.99 -21.06 5.75
N LEU A 639 27.29 -21.71 4.61
CA LEU A 639 26.31 -22.08 3.59
C LEU A 639 25.67 -23.46 3.82
N LEU A 640 26.09 -24.21 4.84
CA LEU A 640 25.67 -25.59 5.04
C LEU A 640 24.68 -25.71 6.20
N THR A 641 23.48 -26.21 5.93
CA THR A 641 22.59 -26.72 6.98
C THR A 641 23.14 -28.01 7.58
N PRO A 642 22.71 -28.41 8.80
CA PRO A 642 23.06 -29.72 9.35
C PRO A 642 22.74 -30.86 8.36
N PHE A 643 21.58 -30.78 7.70
CA PHE A 643 21.17 -31.73 6.67
C PHE A 643 22.14 -31.77 5.48
N VAL A 644 22.48 -30.62 4.90
CA VAL A 644 23.41 -30.59 3.74
C VAL A 644 24.79 -31.10 4.16
N LYS A 645 25.28 -30.68 5.34
CA LYS A 645 26.58 -31.08 5.89
C LYS A 645 26.70 -32.60 6.05
N GLU A 646 25.69 -33.24 6.62
CA GLU A 646 25.66 -34.70 6.81
C GLU A 646 25.56 -35.49 5.49
N ASN A 647 25.11 -34.85 4.41
CA ASN A 647 24.85 -35.50 3.13
C ASN A 647 25.82 -35.11 2.00
N LEU A 648 26.84 -34.27 2.24
CA LEU A 648 27.78 -33.78 1.22
C LEU A 648 28.39 -34.90 0.36
N VAL A 649 28.91 -35.94 1.01
CA VAL A 649 29.54 -37.09 0.33
C VAL A 649 28.50 -37.95 -0.39
N THR A 650 27.33 -38.11 0.21
CA THR A 650 26.24 -38.94 -0.34
C THR A 650 25.67 -38.36 -1.63
N VAL A 651 25.44 -37.05 -1.69
CA VAL A 651 24.96 -36.36 -2.90
C VAL A 651 26.04 -36.42 -3.99
N ALA A 652 27.29 -36.12 -3.62
CA ALA A 652 28.45 -36.15 -4.48
C ALA A 652 28.66 -37.52 -5.17
N VAL A 653 28.41 -38.62 -4.47
CA VAL A 653 28.56 -39.99 -5.01
C VAL A 653 27.26 -40.50 -5.67
N GLY A 654 26.09 -40.09 -5.17
CA GLY A 654 24.77 -40.49 -5.66
C GLY A 654 24.45 -40.05 -7.10
N GLY A 655 25.12 -39.00 -7.59
CA GLY A 655 25.06 -38.57 -8.99
C GLY A 655 25.83 -39.47 -9.99
N GLY A 656 26.43 -40.58 -9.54
CA GLY A 656 27.24 -41.48 -10.39
C GLY A 656 28.69 -41.05 -10.56
N HIS A 657 29.14 -40.03 -9.82
CA HIS A 657 30.49 -39.48 -9.91
C HIS A 657 31.44 -40.18 -8.91
N ARG A 658 32.46 -40.90 -9.42
CA ARG A 658 33.56 -41.42 -8.58
C ARG A 658 34.53 -40.33 -8.12
N GLN A 659 34.53 -39.19 -8.81
CA GLN A 659 35.33 -37.99 -8.52
C GLN A 659 34.49 -36.74 -8.83
N ILE A 660 34.73 -35.66 -8.08
CA ILE A 660 33.99 -34.40 -8.16
C ILE A 660 34.70 -33.46 -9.11
N SER A 661 34.08 -33.22 -10.27
CA SER A 661 34.61 -32.29 -11.26
C SER A 661 34.52 -30.84 -10.77
N TYR A 662 35.36 -29.99 -11.34
CA TYR A 662 35.33 -28.55 -11.13
C TYR A 662 33.94 -27.93 -11.42
N ALA A 663 33.28 -28.38 -12.49
CA ALA A 663 31.94 -27.91 -12.86
C ALA A 663 30.88 -28.28 -11.81
N TYR A 664 30.97 -29.49 -11.24
CA TYR A 664 30.07 -29.91 -10.16
C TYR A 664 30.33 -29.11 -8.88
N PHE A 665 31.61 -28.93 -8.50
CA PHE A 665 31.99 -28.15 -7.32
C PHE A 665 31.45 -26.71 -7.39
N THR A 666 31.67 -26.04 -8.53
CA THR A 666 31.22 -24.65 -8.75
C THR A 666 29.69 -24.55 -8.80
N ALA A 667 29.00 -25.46 -9.48
CA ALA A 667 27.53 -25.50 -9.49
C ALA A 667 26.95 -25.77 -8.09
N PHE A 668 27.58 -26.62 -7.28
CA PHE A 668 27.14 -26.88 -5.91
C PHE A 668 27.24 -25.63 -5.02
N VAL A 669 28.37 -24.92 -5.09
CA VAL A 669 28.58 -23.66 -4.34
C VAL A 669 27.62 -22.58 -4.83
N SER A 670 27.45 -22.44 -6.15
CA SER A 670 26.53 -21.49 -6.77
C SER A 670 25.07 -21.76 -6.38
N LEU A 671 24.64 -23.03 -6.38
CA LEU A 671 23.30 -23.40 -5.92
C LEU A 671 23.04 -22.92 -4.49
N LEU A 672 23.98 -23.19 -3.57
CA LEU A 672 23.83 -22.80 -2.17
C LEU A 672 23.81 -21.28 -1.98
N ASN A 673 24.63 -20.54 -2.73
CA ASN A 673 24.61 -19.08 -2.74
C ASN A 673 23.29 -18.50 -3.30
N ASN A 674 22.64 -19.23 -4.22
CA ASN A 674 21.47 -18.77 -4.96
C ASN A 674 20.15 -19.42 -4.49
N LEU A 675 20.08 -20.03 -3.30
CA LEU A 675 18.87 -20.67 -2.79
C LEU A 675 17.65 -19.71 -2.72
N GLU A 676 17.87 -18.42 -2.47
CA GLU A 676 16.79 -17.41 -2.55
C GLU A 676 16.22 -17.27 -3.97
N LEU A 677 17.10 -17.29 -4.97
CA LEU A 677 16.69 -17.24 -6.37
C LEU A 677 15.96 -18.53 -6.77
N VAL A 678 16.40 -19.67 -6.25
CA VAL A 678 15.72 -20.97 -6.39
C VAL A 678 14.32 -20.94 -5.74
N GLN A 679 14.15 -20.32 -4.58
CA GLN A 679 12.83 -20.12 -3.96
C GLN A 679 11.93 -19.21 -4.82
N LYS A 680 12.48 -18.13 -5.40
CA LYS A 680 11.74 -17.26 -6.34
C LYS A 680 11.34 -18.01 -7.61
N LEU A 681 12.24 -18.82 -8.15
CA LEU A 681 12.00 -19.70 -9.30
C LEU A 681 10.86 -20.69 -8.99
N TYR A 682 10.88 -21.32 -7.81
CA TYR A 682 9.80 -22.20 -7.37
C TYR A 682 8.47 -21.45 -7.27
N LEU A 683 8.44 -20.26 -6.66
CA LEU A 683 7.20 -19.47 -6.54
C LEU A 683 6.69 -18.99 -7.90
N ALA A 684 7.57 -18.71 -8.86
CA ALA A 684 7.19 -18.44 -10.23
C ALA A 684 6.55 -19.67 -10.88
N CYS A 685 7.13 -20.87 -10.66
CA CYS A 685 6.60 -22.14 -11.14
C CYS A 685 5.19 -22.45 -10.58
N THR A 686 4.94 -22.13 -9.31
CA THR A 686 3.68 -22.46 -8.63
C THR A 686 2.68 -21.32 -8.56
N ARG A 687 2.92 -20.19 -9.26
CA ARG A 687 2.08 -18.97 -9.17
C ARG A 687 1.88 -18.50 -7.72
N ARG A 688 2.96 -18.53 -6.92
CA ARG A 688 3.03 -18.17 -5.49
C ARG A 688 2.32 -19.11 -4.52
N ASP A 689 1.85 -20.28 -4.96
CA ASP A 689 1.36 -21.31 -4.05
C ASP A 689 2.54 -22.10 -3.44
N LYS A 690 2.70 -22.02 -2.11
CA LYS A 690 3.79 -22.70 -1.38
C LYS A 690 3.55 -24.19 -1.13
N THR A 691 2.33 -24.67 -1.37
CA THR A 691 1.90 -26.04 -1.04
C THR A 691 1.99 -27.01 -2.22
N MET A 692 2.11 -26.47 -3.45
CA MET A 692 2.15 -27.27 -4.67
C MET A 692 3.46 -28.05 -4.82
N GLU A 693 3.40 -29.31 -5.22
CA GLU A 693 4.60 -30.09 -5.55
C GLU A 693 5.08 -29.77 -6.96
N VAL A 694 6.40 -29.61 -7.14
CA VAL A 694 7.02 -29.29 -8.43
C VAL A 694 7.99 -30.40 -8.84
N THR A 695 7.92 -30.82 -10.10
CA THR A 695 8.84 -31.80 -10.71
C THR A 695 10.11 -31.12 -11.23
N LYS A 696 11.14 -31.94 -11.48
CA LYS A 696 12.42 -31.46 -12.02
C LYS A 696 12.22 -30.78 -13.37
N GLU A 697 11.44 -31.39 -14.25
CA GLU A 697 11.19 -30.89 -15.61
C GLU A 697 10.45 -29.55 -15.59
N GLU A 698 9.46 -29.39 -14.71
CA GLU A 698 8.73 -28.12 -14.53
C GLU A 698 9.65 -27.02 -14.03
N MET A 699 10.52 -27.33 -13.07
CA MET A 699 11.48 -26.36 -12.53
C MET A 699 12.56 -25.99 -13.56
N MET A 700 13.05 -26.95 -14.35
CA MET A 700 13.97 -26.69 -15.46
C MET A 700 13.34 -25.85 -16.57
N TYR A 701 12.06 -26.08 -16.88
CA TYR A 701 11.33 -25.26 -17.85
C TYR A 701 11.21 -23.81 -17.38
N GLN A 702 10.89 -23.61 -16.10
CA GLN A 702 10.82 -22.27 -15.52
C GLN A 702 12.19 -21.61 -15.40
N ALA A 703 13.25 -22.37 -15.16
CA ALA A 703 14.61 -21.84 -15.10
C ALA A 703 15.08 -21.26 -16.45
N GLN A 704 14.46 -21.62 -17.58
CA GLN A 704 14.74 -20.97 -18.87
C GLN A 704 14.41 -19.47 -18.86
N GLU A 705 13.53 -19.04 -17.94
CA GLU A 705 13.18 -17.63 -17.73
C GLU A 705 14.11 -16.93 -16.72
N PHE A 706 14.99 -17.70 -16.04
CA PHE A 706 15.96 -17.23 -15.06
C PHE A 706 17.39 -17.59 -15.50
N SER A 707 18.04 -16.71 -16.28
CA SER A 707 19.37 -16.96 -16.87
C SER A 707 20.52 -17.17 -15.88
N GLN A 708 20.27 -16.99 -14.59
CA GLN A 708 21.24 -17.04 -13.50
C GLN A 708 21.33 -18.42 -12.83
N ILE A 709 20.44 -19.38 -13.16
CA ILE A 709 20.46 -20.74 -12.62
C ILE A 709 20.76 -21.74 -13.73
N THR A 710 21.74 -22.63 -13.51
CA THR A 710 22.14 -23.65 -14.49
C THR A 710 21.32 -24.94 -14.34
N PRO A 711 21.14 -25.74 -15.40
CA PRO A 711 20.53 -27.07 -15.29
C PRO A 711 21.23 -27.97 -14.28
N LEU A 712 22.56 -27.88 -14.16
CA LEU A 712 23.33 -28.66 -13.20
C LEU A 712 23.02 -28.29 -11.75
N GLU A 713 22.74 -27.02 -11.45
CA GLU A 713 22.30 -26.59 -10.13
C GLU A 713 20.93 -27.17 -9.75
N ILE A 714 19.99 -27.22 -10.71
CA ILE A 714 18.67 -27.83 -10.49
C ILE A 714 18.80 -29.34 -10.30
N ASP A 715 19.69 -29.99 -11.04
CA ASP A 715 20.00 -31.41 -10.87
C ASP A 715 20.51 -31.71 -9.45
N ILE A 716 21.46 -30.90 -8.97
CA ILE A 716 22.02 -31.02 -7.61
C ILE A 716 20.93 -30.76 -6.56
N LEU A 717 20.04 -29.79 -6.77
CA LEU A 717 18.92 -29.51 -5.87
C LEU A 717 18.00 -30.73 -5.71
N PHE A 718 17.60 -31.35 -6.82
CA PHE A 718 16.73 -32.53 -6.78
C PHE A 718 17.45 -33.76 -6.20
N GLN A 719 18.77 -33.87 -6.39
CA GLN A 719 19.57 -34.91 -5.71
C GLN A 719 19.59 -34.71 -4.19
N LEU A 720 19.81 -33.48 -3.71
CA LEU A 720 19.78 -33.12 -2.29
C LEU A 720 18.43 -33.44 -1.64
N ILE A 721 17.32 -33.03 -2.28
CA ILE A 721 15.97 -33.25 -1.73
C ILE A 721 15.55 -34.73 -1.86
N GLY A 722 16.02 -35.41 -2.91
CA GLY A 722 15.79 -36.85 -3.11
C GLY A 722 16.34 -37.73 -1.97
N LEU A 723 17.36 -37.27 -1.25
CA LEU A 723 17.87 -37.94 -0.04
C LEU A 723 16.92 -37.82 1.15
N LYS A 724 16.06 -36.80 1.18
CA LYS A 724 15.05 -36.59 2.22
C LYS A 724 13.79 -37.40 1.89
N HIS A 725 13.28 -37.29 0.66
CA HIS A 725 12.09 -38.00 0.19
C HIS A 725 12.24 -38.46 -1.28
N GLN A 726 12.02 -39.75 -1.57
CA GLN A 726 12.18 -40.34 -2.92
C GLN A 726 10.95 -40.16 -3.82
N THR A 727 10.37 -38.96 -3.85
CA THR A 727 9.13 -38.67 -4.58
C THR A 727 9.36 -38.14 -6.01
N GLY A 728 10.58 -37.68 -6.31
CA GLY A 728 10.90 -36.98 -7.56
C GLY A 728 10.25 -35.58 -7.66
N ARG A 729 9.72 -35.06 -6.54
CA ARG A 729 9.01 -33.78 -6.45
C ARG A 729 9.46 -33.02 -5.21
N ILE A 730 9.42 -31.70 -5.29
CA ILE A 730 9.86 -30.82 -4.20
C ILE A 730 8.76 -29.84 -3.80
N LYS A 731 8.74 -29.45 -2.52
CA LYS A 731 7.88 -28.39 -1.97
C LYS A 731 8.71 -27.16 -1.58
N TYR A 732 8.04 -26.04 -1.34
CA TYR A 732 8.68 -24.80 -0.88
C TYR A 732 9.45 -25.02 0.44
N GLU A 733 8.88 -25.83 1.33
CA GLU A 733 9.50 -26.20 2.61
C GLU A 733 10.81 -26.97 2.41
N ASP A 734 10.92 -27.82 1.39
CA ASP A 734 12.15 -28.58 1.14
C ASP A 734 13.31 -27.68 0.73
N ILE A 735 13.05 -26.65 -0.10
CA ILE A 735 14.07 -25.65 -0.49
C ILE A 735 14.44 -24.77 0.72
N THR A 736 13.44 -24.44 1.55
CA THR A 736 13.64 -23.66 2.78
C THR A 736 14.54 -24.43 3.77
N ASP A 737 14.34 -25.74 3.88
CA ASP A 737 15.13 -26.61 4.75
C ASP A 737 16.59 -26.74 4.31
N LEU A 738 16.89 -26.59 3.02
CA LEU A 738 18.28 -26.59 2.52
C LEU A 738 19.01 -25.27 2.78
N THR A 739 18.28 -24.20 3.04
CA THR A 739 18.85 -22.88 3.31
C THR A 739 19.37 -22.82 4.75
N PRO A 740 20.62 -22.38 5.03
CA PRO A 740 21.16 -22.24 6.40
C PRO A 740 20.26 -21.37 7.28
N ALA A 741 20.25 -21.57 8.60
CA ALA A 741 19.39 -20.79 9.51
C ALA A 741 19.58 -19.26 9.36
N GLU A 742 20.82 -18.82 9.09
CA GLU A 742 21.18 -17.42 8.83
C GLU A 742 20.78 -16.91 7.42
N GLY A 743 20.49 -17.82 6.48
CA GLY A 743 19.96 -17.53 5.13
C GLY A 743 18.47 -17.87 4.94
N ARG A 744 17.85 -18.58 5.91
CA ARG A 744 16.38 -18.70 6.05
C ARG A 744 15.76 -17.39 6.54
N GLU A 745 16.62 -16.50 7.02
CA GLU A 745 16.28 -15.21 7.53
C GLU A 745 16.12 -14.24 6.36
N THR A 746 14.93 -13.66 6.32
CA THR A 746 14.51 -12.54 5.47
C THR A 746 15.69 -11.65 5.02
N PRO A 747 15.82 -11.33 3.71
CA PRO A 747 16.78 -10.35 3.19
C PRO A 747 16.86 -9.12 4.10
N TYR A 748 18.03 -8.50 4.27
CA TYR A 748 18.20 -7.26 5.05
C TYR A 748 17.12 -6.20 4.73
N SER A 749 16.69 -6.13 3.47
CA SER A 749 15.58 -5.30 3.00
C SER A 749 14.21 -5.62 3.63
N ILE A 750 13.95 -6.87 3.97
CA ILE A 750 12.75 -7.32 4.69
C ILE A 750 12.92 -7.16 6.21
N GLN A 751 14.14 -7.30 6.75
CA GLN A 751 14.41 -6.98 8.17
C GLN A 751 14.21 -5.48 8.45
N MET A 752 14.67 -4.63 7.54
CA MET A 752 14.41 -3.18 7.52
C MET A 752 12.90 -2.89 7.47
N GLN A 753 12.16 -3.65 6.66
CA GLN A 753 10.71 -3.52 6.48
C GLN A 753 9.89 -3.91 7.72
N ILE A 754 10.32 -4.97 8.42
CA ILE A 754 9.64 -5.47 9.63
C ILE A 754 9.98 -4.60 10.84
N ALA A 755 11.22 -4.10 10.93
CA ALA A 755 11.60 -3.12 11.95
C ALA A 755 10.84 -1.79 11.74
N GLN A 756 10.60 -1.38 10.50
CA GLN A 756 9.74 -0.25 10.14
C GLN A 756 8.27 -0.48 10.52
N GLU A 757 7.71 -1.66 10.24
CA GLU A 757 6.33 -2.01 10.64
C GLU A 757 6.17 -2.00 12.17
N LYS A 758 7.14 -2.50 12.94
CA LYS A 758 7.13 -2.42 14.42
C LYS A 758 7.36 -1.00 14.95
N LEU A 759 8.21 -0.17 14.32
CA LEU A 759 8.40 1.24 14.70
C LEU A 759 7.15 2.10 14.43
N ALA A 760 6.43 1.84 13.35
CA ALA A 760 5.13 2.46 13.06
C ALA A 760 4.06 2.07 14.11
N LEU A 761 4.14 0.85 14.65
CA LEU A 761 3.30 0.34 15.75
C LEU A 761 3.71 0.89 17.14
N GLU A 762 5.00 1.14 17.38
CA GLU A 762 5.55 1.55 18.70
C GLU A 762 5.61 3.08 18.90
N GLN A 763 5.83 3.89 17.85
CA GLN A 763 6.06 5.34 17.95
C GLN A 763 4.86 6.24 17.61
N GLY A 764 3.66 5.69 17.51
CA GLY A 764 2.44 6.49 17.54
C GLY A 764 1.94 6.93 16.17
N THR A 765 0.95 6.21 15.66
CA THR A 765 -0.27 6.88 15.25
C THR A 765 -1.11 7.05 16.51
N GLU A 766 -1.36 8.29 16.94
CA GLU A 766 -2.53 8.51 17.79
C GLU A 766 -3.73 7.92 17.06
N ARG A 767 -4.30 6.85 17.62
CA ARG A 767 -5.49 6.24 17.05
C ARG A 767 -6.56 7.32 17.04
N THR A 768 -6.95 7.75 15.85
CA THR A 768 -8.06 8.69 15.75
C THR A 768 -9.28 8.05 16.39
N PHE A 769 -10.05 8.82 17.15
CA PHE A 769 -11.28 8.34 17.79
C PHE A 769 -12.20 7.60 16.80
N ALA A 770 -12.19 8.02 15.52
CA ALA A 770 -12.92 7.35 14.44
C ALA A 770 -12.47 5.91 14.18
N LEU A 771 -11.16 5.62 14.20
CA LEU A 771 -10.64 4.26 14.04
C LEU A 771 -10.99 3.36 15.23
N GLU A 772 -10.93 3.89 16.46
CA GLU A 772 -11.36 3.14 17.66
C GLU A 772 -12.86 2.81 17.63
N VAL A 773 -13.67 3.75 17.13
CA VAL A 773 -15.11 3.54 16.93
C VAL A 773 -15.38 2.50 15.85
N LEU A 774 -14.68 2.56 14.71
CA LEU A 774 -14.82 1.57 13.63
C LEU A 774 -14.38 0.17 14.07
N GLU A 775 -13.27 0.05 14.80
CA GLU A 775 -12.81 -1.21 15.38
C GLU A 775 -13.85 -1.78 16.37
N SER A 776 -14.43 -0.91 17.20
CA SER A 776 -15.51 -1.29 18.13
C SER A 776 -16.76 -1.76 17.39
N VAL A 777 -17.15 -1.11 16.29
CA VAL A 777 -18.29 -1.52 15.45
C VAL A 777 -18.02 -2.85 14.76
N TYR A 778 -16.80 -3.06 14.27
CA TYR A 778 -16.36 -4.33 13.67
C TYR A 778 -16.41 -5.48 14.69
N ARG A 779 -15.79 -5.31 15.86
CA ARG A 779 -15.81 -6.31 16.95
C ARG A 779 -17.23 -6.58 17.44
N PHE A 780 -18.08 -5.55 17.49
CA PHE A 780 -19.50 -5.69 17.84
C PHE A 780 -20.28 -6.50 16.80
N ALA A 781 -20.05 -6.28 15.51
CA ALA A 781 -20.70 -7.02 14.43
C ALA A 781 -20.30 -8.51 14.48
N LEU A 782 -19.00 -8.80 14.60
CA LEU A 782 -18.50 -10.17 14.71
C LEU A 782 -19.01 -10.85 15.99
N GLY A 783 -19.00 -10.13 17.12
CA GLY A 783 -19.53 -10.63 18.39
C GLY A 783 -21.03 -10.91 18.35
N SER A 784 -21.79 -10.15 17.55
CA SER A 784 -23.24 -10.37 17.32
C SER A 784 -23.48 -11.66 16.55
N ILE A 785 -22.75 -11.88 15.45
CA ILE A 785 -22.86 -13.09 14.61
C ILE A 785 -22.43 -14.31 15.42
N ALA A 786 -21.30 -14.22 16.12
CA ALA A 786 -20.81 -15.27 17.02
C ALA A 786 -21.83 -15.61 18.11
N GLY A 787 -22.44 -14.60 18.74
CA GLY A 787 -23.49 -14.78 19.72
C GLY A 787 -24.74 -15.46 19.16
N ALA A 788 -25.14 -15.11 17.93
CA ALA A 788 -26.27 -15.74 17.24
C ALA A 788 -25.99 -17.22 16.94
N THR A 789 -24.80 -17.53 16.42
CA THR A 789 -24.38 -18.91 16.12
C THR A 789 -24.32 -19.75 17.39
N GLY A 790 -23.71 -19.24 18.45
CA GLY A 790 -23.64 -19.94 19.73
C GLY A 790 -25.01 -20.18 20.36
N ALA A 791 -25.89 -19.18 20.34
CA ALA A 791 -27.27 -19.32 20.83
C ALA A 791 -28.08 -20.34 20.02
N THR A 792 -27.92 -20.34 18.70
CA THR A 792 -28.57 -21.29 17.79
C THR A 792 -28.10 -22.72 18.07
N ALA A 793 -26.79 -22.95 18.21
CA ALA A 793 -26.24 -24.28 18.43
C ALA A 793 -26.77 -24.96 19.70
N VAL A 794 -27.02 -24.21 20.77
CA VAL A 794 -27.55 -24.76 22.03
C VAL A 794 -29.06 -24.60 22.20
N TYR A 795 -29.74 -23.94 21.26
CA TYR A 795 -31.17 -23.63 21.38
C TYR A 795 -32.06 -24.87 21.62
N PRO A 796 -31.81 -26.05 21.01
CA PRO A 796 -32.58 -27.25 21.31
C PRO A 796 -32.55 -27.65 22.79
N ILE A 797 -31.40 -27.47 23.46
CA ILE A 797 -31.23 -27.73 24.89
C ILE A 797 -32.03 -26.72 25.70
N ASP A 798 -32.00 -25.46 25.30
CA ASP A 798 -32.76 -24.38 25.93
C ASP A 798 -34.27 -24.56 25.80
N LEU A 799 -34.75 -24.99 24.63
CA LEU A 799 -36.16 -25.27 24.41
C LEU A 799 -36.65 -26.40 25.31
N VAL A 800 -35.92 -27.51 25.35
CA VAL A 800 -36.25 -28.67 26.20
C VAL A 800 -36.27 -28.26 27.68
N LYS A 801 -35.25 -27.52 28.13
CA LYS A 801 -35.20 -26.98 29.49
C LYS A 801 -36.42 -26.12 29.79
N THR A 802 -36.76 -25.19 28.90
CA THR A 802 -37.87 -24.24 29.11
C THR A 802 -39.22 -24.98 29.14
N ARG A 803 -39.44 -25.97 28.28
CA ARG A 803 -40.66 -26.79 28.28
C ARG A 803 -40.78 -27.66 29.54
N MET A 804 -39.68 -28.26 29.97
CA MET A 804 -39.61 -29.01 31.23
C MET A 804 -39.89 -28.11 32.44
N GLN A 805 -39.41 -26.87 32.43
CA GLN A 805 -39.65 -25.88 33.50
C GLN A 805 -41.09 -25.32 33.49
N ASN A 806 -41.73 -25.24 32.32
CA ASN A 806 -43.10 -24.71 32.17
C ASN A 806 -44.21 -25.76 32.35
N GLN A 807 -43.88 -27.06 32.42
CA GLN A 807 -44.86 -28.12 32.66
C GLN A 807 -45.43 -28.03 34.08
N ARG A 808 -46.77 -27.99 34.20
CA ARG A 808 -47.49 -27.95 35.49
C ARG A 808 -48.26 -29.25 35.70
N SER A 809 -48.23 -29.81 36.92
CA SER A 809 -49.10 -30.92 37.31
C SER A 809 -50.55 -30.41 37.43
N GLY A 810 -51.46 -30.95 36.62
CA GLY A 810 -52.88 -30.58 36.66
C GLY A 810 -53.65 -31.23 37.83
N PRO A 811 -54.83 -30.70 38.24
CA PRO A 811 -55.59 -31.20 39.39
C PRO A 811 -56.40 -32.49 39.12
N MET A 812 -56.51 -32.96 37.88
CA MET A 812 -57.20 -34.21 37.54
C MET A 812 -56.34 -35.06 36.60
N VAL A 813 -56.01 -36.26 37.09
CA VAL A 813 -55.26 -37.36 36.44
C VAL A 813 -53.79 -37.03 36.11
N GLY A 814 -52.89 -37.64 36.88
CA GLY A 814 -51.46 -37.35 36.94
C GLY A 814 -50.59 -37.89 35.80
N GLU A 815 -50.87 -37.54 34.55
CA GLU A 815 -49.90 -37.72 33.47
C GLU A 815 -49.12 -36.42 33.19
N LEU A 816 -47.84 -36.43 33.59
CA LEU A 816 -46.87 -35.43 33.20
C LEU A 816 -46.67 -35.47 31.67
N MET A 817 -46.83 -34.33 30.98
CA MET A 817 -46.68 -34.21 29.51
C MET A 817 -45.33 -34.76 29.01
N TYR A 818 -44.26 -34.56 29.79
CA TYR A 818 -42.92 -35.09 29.59
C TYR A 818 -42.43 -35.80 30.86
N LYS A 819 -41.88 -37.01 30.72
CA LYS A 819 -41.33 -37.80 31.84
C LYS A 819 -39.95 -37.33 32.29
N ASN A 820 -39.13 -36.87 31.36
CA ASN A 820 -37.79 -36.30 31.58
C ASN A 820 -37.36 -35.48 30.35
N SER A 821 -36.23 -34.79 30.42
CA SER A 821 -35.72 -33.95 29.32
C SER A 821 -35.54 -34.70 27.99
N TRP A 822 -35.19 -36.00 28.05
CA TRP A 822 -35.02 -36.83 26.86
C TRP A 822 -36.37 -37.22 26.21
N ASP A 823 -37.38 -37.52 27.03
CA ASP A 823 -38.75 -37.74 26.59
C ASP A 823 -39.34 -36.46 25.97
N CYS A 824 -39.06 -35.29 26.55
CA CYS A 824 -39.42 -33.99 25.98
C CYS A 824 -38.77 -33.79 24.60
N PHE A 825 -37.46 -33.96 24.49
CA PHE A 825 -36.73 -33.84 23.22
C PHE A 825 -37.29 -34.76 22.13
N LYS A 826 -37.50 -36.05 22.44
CA LYS A 826 -38.07 -37.02 21.50
C LYS A 826 -39.48 -36.67 21.07
N LYS A 827 -40.34 -36.25 22.01
CA LYS A 827 -41.72 -35.84 21.70
C LYS A 827 -41.76 -34.57 20.83
N VAL A 828 -40.87 -33.61 21.06
CA VAL A 828 -40.76 -32.41 20.22
C VAL A 828 -40.40 -32.80 18.78
N ILE A 829 -39.39 -33.64 18.58
CA ILE A 829 -39.03 -34.10 17.22
C ILE A 829 -40.19 -34.89 16.58
N ARG A 830 -40.84 -35.78 17.34
CA ARG A 830 -41.89 -36.65 16.83
C ARG A 830 -43.16 -35.88 16.44
N HIS A 831 -43.52 -34.83 17.17
CA HIS A 831 -44.78 -34.11 16.97
C HIS A 831 -44.63 -32.75 16.27
N GLU A 832 -43.46 -32.11 16.35
CA GLU A 832 -43.20 -30.78 15.76
C GLU A 832 -42.09 -30.80 14.71
N GLY A 833 -41.47 -31.96 14.47
CA GLY A 833 -40.34 -32.11 13.56
C GLY A 833 -39.04 -31.52 14.11
N VAL A 834 -37.95 -31.66 13.35
CA VAL A 834 -36.62 -31.16 13.74
C VAL A 834 -36.62 -29.63 13.86
N LEU A 835 -37.36 -28.92 13.00
CA LEU A 835 -37.51 -27.46 13.07
C LEU A 835 -38.29 -27.00 14.33
N GLY A 836 -39.11 -27.88 14.92
CA GLY A 836 -39.78 -27.64 16.20
C GLY A 836 -38.83 -27.35 17.35
N LEU A 837 -37.60 -27.89 17.30
CA LEU A 837 -36.54 -27.62 18.28
C LEU A 837 -36.04 -26.17 18.26
N TYR A 838 -36.32 -25.42 17.20
CA TYR A 838 -35.90 -24.02 17.00
C TYR A 838 -37.05 -23.02 17.08
N ARG A 839 -38.26 -23.49 17.44
CA ARG A 839 -39.46 -22.66 17.51
C ARG A 839 -39.36 -21.68 18.69
N GLY A 840 -39.10 -20.42 18.37
CA GLY A 840 -38.87 -19.33 19.34
C GLY A 840 -37.43 -18.78 19.36
N LEU A 841 -36.58 -19.23 18.43
CA LEU A 841 -35.19 -18.75 18.29
C LEU A 841 -35.13 -17.24 18.00
N GLY A 842 -36.00 -16.70 17.15
CA GLY A 842 -36.01 -15.27 16.79
C GLY A 842 -36.07 -14.33 18.01
N PRO A 843 -37.08 -14.43 18.89
CA PRO A 843 -37.13 -13.67 20.14
C PRO A 843 -35.95 -13.90 21.10
N GLN A 844 -35.30 -15.06 21.03
CA GLN A 844 -34.09 -15.34 21.82
C GLN A 844 -32.87 -14.58 21.26
N LEU A 845 -32.70 -14.56 19.94
CA LEU A 845 -31.60 -13.88 19.27
C LEU A 845 -31.62 -12.35 19.49
N VAL A 846 -32.80 -11.73 19.51
CA VAL A 846 -32.96 -10.28 19.79
C VAL A 846 -32.33 -9.87 21.12
N GLY A 847 -32.34 -10.75 22.13
CA GLY A 847 -31.69 -10.48 23.42
C GLY A 847 -30.22 -10.89 23.45
N VAL A 848 -29.87 -12.05 22.88
CA VAL A 848 -28.54 -12.65 23.03
C VAL A 848 -27.48 -11.97 22.15
N CYS A 849 -27.82 -11.54 20.93
CA CYS A 849 -26.82 -10.96 20.02
C CYS A 849 -26.20 -9.66 20.59
N PRO A 850 -26.99 -8.66 21.05
CA PRO A 850 -26.43 -7.47 21.67
C PRO A 850 -25.67 -7.78 22.96
N GLU A 851 -26.16 -8.74 23.76
CA GLU A 851 -25.49 -9.19 25.00
C GLU A 851 -24.08 -9.70 24.74
N LYS A 852 -23.89 -10.57 23.73
CA LYS A 852 -22.57 -11.13 23.41
C LYS A 852 -21.66 -10.14 22.69
N ALA A 853 -22.21 -9.31 21.81
CA ALA A 853 -21.47 -8.27 21.10
C ALA A 853 -20.81 -7.27 22.05
N ILE A 854 -21.58 -6.73 23.01
CA ILE A 854 -21.08 -5.76 23.99
C ILE A 854 -19.99 -6.41 24.86
N LYS A 855 -20.23 -7.65 25.30
CA LYS A 855 -19.33 -8.35 26.20
C LYS A 855 -17.98 -8.68 25.55
N LEU A 856 -17.97 -9.15 24.31
CA LEU A 856 -16.72 -9.45 23.58
C LEU A 856 -15.96 -8.17 23.25
N THR A 857 -16.66 -7.17 22.69
CA THR A 857 -16.06 -5.88 22.31
C THR A 857 -15.43 -5.17 23.51
N MET A 858 -16.14 -5.07 24.64
CA MET A 858 -15.65 -4.37 25.82
C MET A 858 -14.47 -5.10 26.49
N ASN A 859 -14.47 -6.44 26.47
CA ASN A 859 -13.35 -7.22 27.00
C ASN A 859 -12.08 -6.96 26.19
N ASP A 860 -12.19 -7.00 24.86
CA ASP A 860 -11.05 -6.81 23.97
C ASP A 860 -10.52 -5.36 24.05
N LEU A 861 -11.43 -4.36 24.07
CA LEU A 861 -11.05 -2.95 24.26
C LEU A 861 -10.31 -2.70 25.58
N MET A 862 -10.77 -3.32 26.68
CA MET A 862 -10.13 -3.15 27.99
C MET A 862 -8.80 -3.89 28.09
N ARG A 863 -8.68 -5.08 27.46
CA ARG A 863 -7.41 -5.81 27.37
C ARG A 863 -6.37 -5.01 26.59
N ASP A 864 -6.76 -4.41 25.46
CA ASP A 864 -5.87 -3.56 24.67
C ASP A 864 -5.31 -2.40 25.50
N LYS A 865 -6.16 -1.73 26.29
CA LYS A 865 -5.75 -0.61 27.15
C LYS A 865 -4.92 -1.00 28.37
N LEU A 866 -5.08 -2.23 28.87
CA LEU A 866 -4.41 -2.70 30.09
C LEU A 866 -3.16 -3.56 29.80
N THR A 867 -2.79 -3.75 28.54
CA THR A 867 -1.58 -4.52 28.19
C THR A 867 -0.32 -3.68 28.40
N ARG A 868 0.72 -4.28 28.97
CA ARG A 868 2.02 -3.63 29.20
C ARG A 868 2.81 -3.49 27.90
N LYS A 869 3.85 -2.64 27.94
CA LYS A 869 4.79 -2.41 26.82
C LYS A 869 5.55 -3.68 26.41
N ASP A 870 5.73 -4.62 27.34
CA ASP A 870 6.33 -5.95 27.10
C ASP A 870 5.37 -6.97 26.44
N GLY A 871 4.13 -6.57 26.14
CA GLY A 871 3.12 -7.46 25.54
C GLY A 871 2.30 -8.28 26.52
N SER A 872 2.63 -8.26 27.83
CA SER A 872 1.96 -9.09 28.85
C SER A 872 0.75 -8.39 29.51
N ILE A 873 -0.27 -9.17 29.87
CA ILE A 873 -1.42 -8.72 30.68
C ILE A 873 -1.41 -9.46 32.02
N PRO A 874 -1.27 -8.76 33.17
CA PRO A 874 -1.31 -9.42 34.47
C PRO A 874 -2.73 -9.92 34.79
N LEU A 875 -2.86 -11.02 35.55
CA LEU A 875 -4.14 -11.67 35.84
C LEU A 875 -5.22 -10.73 36.40
N TRP A 876 -4.85 -9.81 37.30
CA TRP A 876 -5.79 -8.82 37.84
C TRP A 876 -6.37 -7.90 36.76
N ALA A 877 -5.56 -7.54 35.75
CA ALA A 877 -5.99 -6.71 34.64
C ALA A 877 -6.90 -7.50 33.68
N GLU A 878 -6.63 -8.79 33.48
CA GLU A 878 -7.56 -9.68 32.75
C GLU A 878 -8.92 -9.79 33.45
N MET A 879 -8.92 -9.91 34.79
CA MET A 879 -10.14 -9.96 35.60
C MET A 879 -10.91 -8.63 35.56
N VAL A 880 -10.20 -7.49 35.57
CA VAL A 880 -10.82 -6.16 35.43
C VAL A 880 -11.44 -6.00 34.04
N ALA A 881 -10.72 -6.37 32.97
CA ALA A 881 -11.25 -6.32 31.61
C ALA A 881 -12.53 -7.17 31.46
N GLY A 882 -12.49 -8.41 31.97
CA GLY A 882 -13.65 -9.29 31.99
C GLY A 882 -14.80 -8.75 32.84
N GLY A 883 -14.51 -8.21 34.03
CA GLY A 883 -15.50 -7.62 34.93
C GLY A 883 -16.20 -6.40 34.33
N THR A 884 -15.43 -5.49 33.70
CA THR A 884 -15.96 -4.32 32.99
C THR A 884 -16.84 -4.74 31.81
N ALA A 885 -16.45 -5.77 31.06
CA ALA A 885 -17.29 -6.32 30.01
C ALA A 885 -18.64 -6.84 30.52
N GLY A 886 -18.64 -7.54 31.66
CA GLY A 886 -19.86 -7.98 32.32
C GLY A 886 -20.73 -6.82 32.81
N ALA A 887 -20.13 -5.77 33.37
CA ALA A 887 -20.84 -4.58 33.82
C ALA A 887 -21.48 -3.80 32.64
N SER A 888 -20.72 -3.55 31.57
CA SER A 888 -21.20 -2.85 30.38
C SER A 888 -22.37 -3.60 29.74
N GLN A 889 -22.29 -4.93 29.62
CA GLN A 889 -23.40 -5.73 29.11
C GLN A 889 -24.68 -5.53 29.94
N VAL A 890 -24.61 -5.58 31.28
CA VAL A 890 -25.79 -5.38 32.13
C VAL A 890 -26.39 -3.98 31.97
N MET A 891 -25.55 -2.94 31.86
CA MET A 891 -26.01 -1.56 31.70
C MET A 891 -26.89 -1.37 30.45
N PHE A 892 -26.56 -2.05 29.35
CA PHE A 892 -27.26 -1.90 28.08
C PHE A 892 -28.36 -2.95 27.85
N THR A 893 -28.21 -4.18 28.36
CA THR A 893 -29.19 -5.24 28.09
C THR A 893 -30.30 -5.34 29.14
N ASN A 894 -30.15 -4.76 30.34
CA ASN A 894 -31.18 -4.87 31.38
C ASN A 894 -32.55 -4.30 30.95
N PRO A 895 -32.65 -3.17 30.22
CA PRO A 895 -33.92 -2.71 29.64
C PRO A 895 -34.53 -3.70 28.63
N LEU A 896 -33.72 -4.43 27.86
CA LEU A 896 -34.19 -5.45 26.93
C LEU A 896 -34.67 -6.71 27.66
N GLU A 897 -33.95 -7.12 28.72
CA GLU A 897 -34.32 -8.27 29.56
C GLU A 897 -35.67 -8.06 30.25
N ILE A 898 -35.90 -6.89 30.86
CA ILE A 898 -37.15 -6.64 31.61
C ILE A 898 -38.37 -6.55 30.68
N VAL A 899 -38.21 -5.98 29.48
CA VAL A 899 -39.27 -5.95 28.45
C VAL A 899 -39.57 -7.37 27.98
N LYS A 900 -38.54 -8.19 27.71
CA LYS A 900 -38.70 -9.60 27.33
C LYS A 900 -39.45 -10.39 28.41
N ILE A 901 -39.06 -10.25 29.68
CA ILE A 901 -39.71 -10.95 30.80
C ILE A 901 -41.19 -10.53 30.93
N ARG A 902 -41.50 -9.23 30.83
CA ARG A 902 -42.89 -8.73 30.92
C ARG A 902 -43.77 -9.23 29.78
N LEU A 903 -43.25 -9.28 28.56
CA LEU A 903 -43.96 -9.83 27.40
C LEU A 903 -44.18 -11.34 27.54
N GLN A 904 -43.20 -12.08 28.07
CA GLN A 904 -43.33 -13.51 28.31
C GLN A 904 -44.36 -13.82 29.42
N VAL A 905 -44.38 -13.04 30.50
CA VAL A 905 -45.33 -13.21 31.61
C VAL A 905 -46.75 -12.77 31.21
N ALA A 906 -46.89 -11.71 30.40
CA ALA A 906 -48.19 -11.29 29.87
C ALA A 906 -48.85 -12.36 29.00
N GLY A 907 -48.06 -13.19 28.31
CA GLY A 907 -48.54 -14.33 27.53
C GLY A 907 -49.12 -15.49 28.37
N GLU A 908 -48.85 -15.54 29.67
CA GLU A 908 -49.40 -16.57 30.57
C GLU A 908 -50.81 -16.25 31.09
N VAL A 909 -51.22 -14.97 31.04
CA VAL A 909 -52.52 -14.51 31.54
C VAL A 909 -53.56 -14.58 30.41
N HIS A 910 -54.34 -15.66 30.37
CA HIS A 910 -55.42 -15.80 29.40
C HIS A 910 -56.51 -14.74 29.66
N GLY A 911 -56.69 -13.80 28.73
CA GLY A 911 -57.94 -13.03 28.62
C GLY A 911 -57.89 -11.49 28.60
N LYS A 912 -56.73 -10.82 28.54
CA LYS A 912 -56.68 -9.35 28.30
C LYS A 912 -55.59 -8.93 27.30
N SER A 913 -55.87 -7.83 26.60
CA SER A 913 -55.20 -7.24 25.42
C SER A 913 -53.71 -7.57 25.22
N LYS A 914 -53.30 -7.79 23.95
CA LYS A 914 -51.89 -7.99 23.55
C LYS A 914 -51.03 -6.85 24.08
N VAL A 915 -50.26 -7.10 25.13
CA VAL A 915 -49.34 -6.12 25.71
C VAL A 915 -48.16 -5.93 24.74
N SER A 916 -47.93 -4.70 24.30
CA SER A 916 -46.81 -4.32 23.42
C SER A 916 -45.57 -3.94 24.23
N ALA A 917 -44.38 -4.15 23.67
CA ALA A 917 -43.11 -3.71 24.23
C ALA A 917 -43.13 -2.21 24.59
N PHE A 918 -43.79 -1.40 23.76
CA PHE A 918 -43.94 0.05 23.96
C PHE A 918 -44.82 0.37 25.17
N THR A 919 -45.88 -0.41 25.39
CA THR A 919 -46.75 -0.27 26.57
C THR A 919 -45.99 -0.57 27.86
N VAL A 920 -45.14 -1.62 27.84
CA VAL A 920 -44.29 -1.98 28.99
C VAL A 920 -43.26 -0.88 29.31
N ILE A 921 -42.61 -0.30 28.29
CA ILE A 921 -41.65 0.80 28.47
C ILE A 921 -42.34 2.03 29.07
N LYS A 922 -43.54 2.36 28.58
CA LYS A 922 -44.35 3.49 29.06
C LYS A 922 -44.85 3.30 30.50
N GLU A 923 -45.23 2.08 30.88
CA GLU A 923 -45.71 1.73 32.22
C GLU A 923 -44.59 1.71 33.27
N LEU A 924 -43.39 1.23 32.92
CA LEU A 924 -42.28 1.12 33.87
C LEU A 924 -41.50 2.44 34.02
N GLY A 925 -41.45 3.26 32.97
CA GLY A 925 -40.59 4.45 32.93
C GLY A 925 -39.10 4.11 32.93
N PHE A 926 -38.23 5.11 32.70
CA PHE A 926 -36.80 4.92 32.53
C PHE A 926 -36.13 4.21 33.74
N MET A 927 -36.43 4.65 34.97
CA MET A 927 -35.87 4.04 36.18
C MET A 927 -36.47 2.64 36.47
N GLY A 928 -37.71 2.38 36.05
CA GLY A 928 -38.33 1.07 36.20
C GLY A 928 -37.71 0.00 35.31
N LEU A 929 -37.13 0.38 34.15
CA LEU A 929 -36.42 -0.54 33.26
C LEU A 929 -35.11 -1.10 33.86
N TYR A 930 -34.57 -0.45 34.90
CA TYR A 930 -33.37 -0.88 35.62
C TYR A 930 -33.69 -1.64 36.91
N LYS A 931 -34.97 -1.90 37.22
CA LYS A 931 -35.37 -2.64 38.41
C LYS A 931 -34.87 -4.09 38.32
N GLY A 932 -34.02 -4.49 39.26
CA GLY A 932 -33.39 -5.82 39.29
C GLY A 932 -31.96 -5.88 38.74
N SER A 933 -31.44 -4.78 38.19
CA SER A 933 -30.06 -4.69 37.63
C SER A 933 -28.97 -5.08 38.63
N ARG A 934 -29.15 -4.78 39.94
CA ARG A 934 -28.21 -5.16 41.01
C ARG A 934 -27.95 -6.67 41.07
N ALA A 935 -28.98 -7.49 40.84
CA ALA A 935 -28.82 -8.95 40.82
C ALA A 935 -28.16 -9.43 39.52
N CYS A 936 -28.38 -8.73 38.39
CA CYS A 936 -27.69 -8.98 37.14
C CYS A 936 -26.18 -8.66 37.25
N PHE A 937 -25.82 -7.50 37.83
CA PHE A 937 -24.42 -7.15 38.10
C PHE A 937 -23.71 -8.17 38.97
N LEU A 938 -24.36 -8.62 40.06
CA LEU A 938 -23.81 -9.63 40.97
C LEU A 938 -23.52 -10.97 40.29
N ARG A 939 -24.18 -11.26 39.16
CA ARG A 939 -24.00 -12.48 38.39
C ARG A 939 -23.00 -12.30 37.24
N ASP A 940 -23.18 -11.25 36.43
CA ASP A 940 -22.53 -11.11 35.13
C ASP A 940 -21.12 -10.53 35.23
N ILE A 941 -20.83 -9.72 36.26
CA ILE A 941 -19.46 -9.26 36.56
C ILE A 941 -18.58 -10.44 36.98
N PRO A 942 -18.92 -11.24 38.02
CA PRO A 942 -18.08 -12.37 38.41
C PRO A 942 -17.99 -13.44 37.32
N PHE A 943 -19.08 -13.71 36.59
CA PHE A 943 -19.03 -14.64 35.46
C PHE A 943 -17.96 -14.23 34.45
N SER A 944 -17.94 -12.96 34.04
CA SER A 944 -17.05 -12.47 32.98
C SER A 944 -15.62 -12.30 33.47
N ALA A 945 -15.42 -11.86 34.71
CA ALA A 945 -14.12 -11.78 35.37
C ALA A 945 -13.45 -13.14 35.58
N ILE A 946 -14.22 -14.24 35.60
CA ILE A 946 -13.69 -15.61 35.65
C ILE A 946 -13.52 -16.17 34.23
N TYR A 947 -14.51 -15.98 33.37
CA TYR A 947 -14.57 -16.62 32.06
C TYR A 947 -13.41 -16.21 31.13
N PHE A 948 -13.17 -14.90 30.96
CA PHE A 948 -12.18 -14.43 30.00
C PHE A 948 -10.74 -14.75 30.39
N PRO A 949 -10.31 -14.58 31.65
CA PRO A 949 -8.97 -15.03 32.07
C PRO A 949 -8.81 -16.55 31.96
N ALA A 950 -9.82 -17.32 32.39
CA ALA A 950 -9.77 -18.78 32.25
C ALA A 950 -9.65 -19.20 30.77
N TYR A 951 -10.38 -18.54 29.87
CA TYR A 951 -10.28 -18.80 28.44
C TYR A 951 -8.89 -18.48 27.88
N ALA A 952 -8.35 -17.30 28.17
CA ALA A 952 -7.04 -16.89 27.69
C ALA A 952 -5.92 -17.85 28.15
N ASN A 953 -5.95 -18.26 29.41
CA ASN A 953 -4.91 -19.15 29.97
C ASN A 953 -5.05 -20.60 29.47
N VAL A 954 -6.28 -21.13 29.34
CA VAL A 954 -6.49 -22.47 28.76
C VAL A 954 -6.18 -22.49 27.27
N LYS A 955 -6.43 -21.40 26.53
CA LYS A 955 -6.02 -21.23 25.14
C LYS A 955 -4.50 -21.23 24.98
N LYS A 956 -3.77 -20.55 25.88
CA LYS A 956 -2.30 -20.58 25.93
C LYS A 956 -1.77 -21.99 26.23
N ALA A 957 -2.39 -22.70 27.16
CA ALA A 957 -1.96 -24.06 27.52
C ALA A 957 -2.24 -25.13 26.46
N LEU A 958 -3.20 -24.90 25.55
CA LEU A 958 -3.58 -25.83 24.48
C LEU A 958 -3.04 -25.44 23.10
N ALA A 959 -2.19 -24.41 23.02
CA ALA A 959 -1.49 -24.03 21.78
C ALA A 959 -0.39 -25.06 21.44
N ASP A 960 -0.11 -25.24 20.15
CA ASP A 960 1.00 -26.11 19.70
C ASP A 960 2.39 -25.46 19.90
N GLU A 961 3.45 -26.17 19.54
CA GLU A 961 4.85 -25.71 19.65
C GLU A 961 5.12 -24.42 18.86
N ASN A 962 4.27 -24.11 17.88
CA ASN A 962 4.30 -22.88 17.07
C ASN A 962 3.29 -21.83 17.58
N GLY A 963 2.71 -22.00 18.77
CA GLY A 963 1.74 -21.07 19.35
C GLY A 963 0.37 -21.02 18.64
N TYR A 964 0.09 -21.94 17.70
CA TYR A 964 -1.15 -21.97 16.94
C TYR A 964 -2.24 -22.77 17.67
N ASN A 965 -3.49 -22.32 17.53
CA ASN A 965 -4.67 -22.98 18.07
C ASN A 965 -5.59 -23.45 16.93
N SER A 966 -5.84 -24.76 16.86
CA SER A 966 -6.80 -25.37 15.93
C SER A 966 -8.25 -25.07 16.35
N TRP A 967 -9.21 -25.30 15.45
CA TRP A 967 -10.64 -25.10 15.76
C TRP A 967 -11.10 -25.98 16.93
N GLY A 968 -10.52 -27.18 17.06
CA GLY A 968 -10.80 -28.09 18.17
C GLY A 968 -10.27 -27.56 19.50
N THR A 969 -9.03 -27.03 19.54
CA THR A 969 -8.46 -26.49 20.77
C THR A 969 -9.17 -25.21 21.20
N LEU A 970 -9.55 -24.33 20.27
CA LEU A 970 -10.35 -23.14 20.57
C LEU A 970 -11.70 -23.49 21.22
N LEU A 971 -12.42 -24.46 20.65
CA LEU A 971 -13.70 -24.93 21.18
C LEU A 971 -13.54 -25.52 22.58
N LEU A 972 -12.49 -26.33 22.78
CA LEU A 972 -12.20 -26.98 24.05
C LEU A 972 -11.83 -25.94 25.13
N SER A 973 -10.95 -24.99 24.83
CA SER A 973 -10.55 -23.91 25.76
C SER A 973 -11.76 -23.09 26.21
N ALA A 974 -12.62 -22.70 25.27
CA ALA A 974 -13.82 -21.90 25.58
C ALA A 974 -14.87 -22.69 26.39
N THR A 975 -14.97 -24.00 26.16
CA THR A 975 -15.87 -24.90 26.90
C THR A 975 -15.37 -25.10 28.34
N ILE A 976 -14.09 -25.41 28.53
CA ILE A 976 -13.47 -25.60 29.85
C ILE A 976 -13.58 -24.32 30.69
N ALA A 977 -13.26 -23.16 30.10
CA ALA A 977 -13.38 -21.86 30.78
C ALA A 977 -14.83 -21.55 31.23
N GLY A 978 -15.82 -22.06 30.49
CA GLY A 978 -17.24 -21.90 30.80
C GLY A 978 -17.71 -22.62 32.06
N MET A 979 -17.02 -23.69 32.49
CA MET A 979 -17.44 -24.50 33.64
C MET A 979 -17.31 -23.76 34.99
N PRO A 980 -16.13 -23.26 35.40
CA PRO A 980 -15.99 -22.51 36.64
C PRO A 980 -16.74 -21.17 36.58
N ALA A 981 -16.75 -20.52 35.42
CA ALA A 981 -17.48 -19.26 35.19
C ALA A 981 -19.00 -19.42 35.37
N ALA A 982 -19.56 -20.60 35.02
CA ALA A 982 -20.97 -20.88 35.26
C ALA A 982 -21.25 -21.32 36.70
N ALA A 983 -20.35 -22.11 37.31
CA ALA A 983 -20.57 -22.71 38.63
C ALA A 983 -20.45 -21.70 39.78
N ILE A 984 -19.38 -20.88 39.78
CA ILE A 984 -19.06 -19.96 40.88
C ILE A 984 -20.13 -18.86 41.06
N PRO A 985 -20.66 -18.22 40.01
CA PRO A 985 -21.72 -17.22 40.12
C PRO A 985 -23.15 -17.81 40.23
N THR A 986 -23.30 -19.12 40.50
CA THR A 986 -24.62 -19.75 40.69
C THR A 986 -25.42 -19.16 41.85
N PRO A 987 -24.84 -18.86 43.02
CA PRO A 987 -25.54 -18.17 44.11
C PRO A 987 -26.24 -16.87 43.67
N ALA A 988 -25.54 -16.05 42.90
CA ALA A 988 -26.07 -14.78 42.39
C ALA A 988 -27.24 -14.98 41.41
N ASP A 989 -27.19 -16.04 40.60
CA ASP A 989 -28.26 -16.38 39.65
C ASP A 989 -29.49 -16.96 40.35
N VAL A 990 -29.31 -17.77 41.41
CA VAL A 990 -30.42 -18.20 42.28
C VAL A 990 -31.10 -16.99 42.93
N ILE A 991 -30.32 -16.02 43.43
CA ILE A 991 -30.88 -14.79 44.01
C ILE A 991 -31.61 -13.95 42.94
N LYS A 992 -31.03 -13.79 41.73
CA LYS A 992 -31.67 -13.07 40.61
C LYS A 992 -33.02 -13.71 40.24
N THR A 993 -33.03 -15.01 40.02
CA THR A 993 -34.23 -15.75 39.61
C THR A 993 -35.33 -15.66 40.66
N ARG A 994 -35.01 -15.79 41.95
CA ARG A 994 -35.99 -15.67 43.06
C ARG A 994 -36.55 -14.25 43.21
N LEU A 995 -35.76 -13.21 42.95
CA LEU A 995 -36.19 -11.81 42.99
C LEU A 995 -37.06 -11.39 41.80
N GLN A 996 -36.84 -12.00 40.63
CA GLN A 996 -37.50 -11.62 39.38
C GLN A 996 -38.77 -12.45 39.07
N VAL A 997 -38.96 -13.59 39.75
CA VAL A 997 -40.20 -14.38 39.66
C VAL A 997 -41.30 -13.71 40.49
N ALA A 998 -42.45 -13.44 39.88
CA ALA A 998 -43.61 -12.89 40.57
C ALA A 998 -44.11 -13.88 41.64
N ALA A 999 -44.22 -13.43 42.89
CA ALA A 999 -44.69 -14.26 44.00
C ALA A 999 -46.13 -14.72 43.75
N ARG A 1000 -46.39 -16.03 43.80
CA ARG A 1000 -47.76 -16.57 43.80
C ARG A 1000 -48.37 -16.41 45.20
N THR A 1001 -49.70 -16.37 45.29
CA THR A 1001 -50.43 -16.36 46.57
C THR A 1001 -50.00 -17.54 47.44
N GLY A 1002 -49.36 -17.24 48.58
CA GLY A 1002 -48.80 -18.23 49.52
C GLY A 1002 -47.28 -18.45 49.44
N GLN A 1003 -46.55 -17.77 48.56
CA GLN A 1003 -45.08 -17.86 48.45
C GLN A 1003 -44.36 -16.64 49.09
N THR A 1004 -43.16 -16.88 49.62
CA THR A 1004 -42.32 -15.85 50.25
C THR A 1004 -41.95 -14.76 49.25
N SER A 1005 -42.30 -13.51 49.55
CA SER A 1005 -41.87 -12.35 48.77
C SER A 1005 -40.52 -11.83 49.27
N TYR A 1006 -39.72 -11.28 48.35
CA TYR A 1006 -38.38 -10.78 48.64
C TYR A 1006 -38.31 -9.27 48.35
N ASN A 1007 -37.89 -8.49 49.34
CA ASN A 1007 -37.82 -7.03 49.26
C ASN A 1007 -36.44 -6.49 48.82
N GLY A 1008 -35.52 -7.38 48.43
CA GLY A 1008 -34.19 -7.02 47.93
C GLY A 1008 -33.19 -8.17 48.03
N VAL A 1009 -31.98 -7.96 47.50
CA VAL A 1009 -30.89 -8.97 47.45
C VAL A 1009 -30.57 -9.51 48.84
N ILE A 1010 -30.42 -8.63 49.85
CA ILE A 1010 -30.05 -9.02 51.21
C ILE A 1010 -31.20 -9.79 51.90
N ASP A 1011 -32.44 -9.37 51.70
CA ASP A 1011 -33.63 -10.05 52.24
C ASP A 1011 -33.79 -11.45 51.60
N CYS A 1012 -33.54 -11.56 50.30
CA CYS A 1012 -33.53 -12.82 49.56
C CYS A 1012 -32.46 -13.78 50.07
N VAL A 1013 -31.22 -13.31 50.26
CA VAL A 1013 -30.13 -14.11 50.82
C VAL A 1013 -30.47 -14.64 52.21
N ARG A 1014 -30.97 -13.78 53.11
CA ARG A 1014 -31.33 -14.18 54.48
C ARG A 1014 -32.45 -15.22 54.50
N LYS A 1015 -33.51 -15.02 53.72
CA LYS A 1015 -34.65 -15.93 53.64
C LYS A 1015 -34.27 -17.28 53.02
N ILE A 1016 -33.51 -17.30 51.92
CA ILE A 1016 -33.02 -18.54 51.31
C ILE A 1016 -32.14 -19.32 52.29
N TYR A 1017 -31.20 -18.64 52.96
CA TYR A 1017 -30.31 -19.30 53.92
C TYR A 1017 -31.09 -19.88 55.11
N ARG A 1018 -32.11 -19.17 55.60
CA ARG A 1018 -32.93 -19.59 56.74
C ARG A 1018 -33.94 -20.69 56.38
N GLU A 1019 -34.51 -20.67 55.19
CA GLU A 1019 -35.60 -21.57 54.77
C GLU A 1019 -35.10 -22.82 54.03
N GLU A 1020 -34.02 -22.70 53.23
CA GLU A 1020 -33.53 -23.77 52.35
C GLU A 1020 -32.07 -24.19 52.62
N GLY A 1021 -31.34 -23.45 53.46
CA GLY A 1021 -29.93 -23.71 53.81
C GLY A 1021 -28.90 -23.21 52.77
N GLY A 1022 -27.62 -23.24 53.14
CA GLY A 1022 -26.52 -22.71 52.31
C GLY A 1022 -26.33 -23.41 50.95
N TRP A 1023 -26.67 -24.69 50.85
CA TRP A 1023 -26.58 -25.44 49.57
C TRP A 1023 -27.66 -25.03 48.56
N ALA A 1024 -28.72 -24.36 48.99
CA ALA A 1024 -29.77 -23.89 48.10
C ALA A 1024 -29.25 -22.89 47.04
N PHE A 1025 -28.20 -22.15 47.36
CA PHE A 1025 -27.56 -21.20 46.44
C PHE A 1025 -26.89 -21.84 45.23
N TRP A 1026 -26.58 -23.14 45.26
CA TRP A 1026 -25.99 -23.88 44.13
C TRP A 1026 -26.98 -24.82 43.43
N LYS A 1027 -28.27 -24.79 43.80
CA LYS A 1027 -29.30 -25.56 43.10
C LYS A 1027 -29.37 -25.14 41.63
N GLY A 1028 -29.24 -26.12 40.73
CA GLY A 1028 -29.23 -25.90 39.28
C GLY A 1028 -27.85 -25.71 38.65
N THR A 1029 -26.75 -25.78 39.43
CA THR A 1029 -25.37 -25.66 38.91
C THR A 1029 -25.10 -26.59 37.71
N PRO A 1030 -25.40 -27.91 37.76
CA PRO A 1030 -25.13 -28.78 36.61
C PRO A 1030 -25.88 -28.34 35.35
N ALA A 1031 -27.18 -28.04 35.46
CA ALA A 1031 -27.99 -27.57 34.34
C ALA A 1031 -27.48 -26.25 33.75
N ARG A 1032 -26.89 -25.38 34.59
CA ARG A 1032 -26.28 -24.12 34.13
C ARG A 1032 -24.97 -24.36 33.40
N VAL A 1033 -24.11 -25.24 33.91
CA VAL A 1033 -22.84 -25.62 33.26
C VAL A 1033 -23.11 -26.27 31.90
N PHE A 1034 -23.98 -27.28 31.85
CA PHE A 1034 -24.33 -28.02 30.61
C PHE A 1034 -24.94 -27.14 29.53
N ARG A 1035 -25.54 -26.01 29.91
CA ARG A 1035 -26.08 -25.03 28.96
C ARG A 1035 -25.03 -24.00 28.55
N SER A 1036 -24.37 -23.38 29.53
CA SER A 1036 -23.55 -22.19 29.30
C SER A 1036 -22.22 -22.55 28.66
N SER A 1037 -21.58 -23.63 29.09
CA SER A 1037 -20.25 -24.01 28.62
C SER A 1037 -20.22 -24.32 27.10
N PRO A 1038 -21.13 -25.16 26.54
CA PRO A 1038 -21.17 -25.38 25.10
C PRO A 1038 -21.55 -24.12 24.30
N GLN A 1039 -22.46 -23.29 24.83
CA GLN A 1039 -22.89 -22.05 24.17
C GLN A 1039 -21.71 -21.11 23.96
N PHE A 1040 -20.91 -20.91 25.02
CA PHE A 1040 -19.73 -20.06 24.98
C PHE A 1040 -18.60 -20.70 24.15
N GLY A 1041 -18.48 -22.03 24.17
CA GLY A 1041 -17.60 -22.81 23.28
C GLY A 1041 -17.80 -22.43 21.81
N VAL A 1042 -19.03 -22.59 21.32
CA VAL A 1042 -19.37 -22.28 19.91
C VAL A 1042 -19.27 -20.78 19.63
N THR A 1043 -19.66 -19.93 20.58
CA THR A 1043 -19.58 -18.47 20.42
C THR A 1043 -18.14 -18.01 20.21
N LEU A 1044 -17.20 -18.42 21.07
CA LEU A 1044 -15.80 -17.97 20.98
C LEU A 1044 -15.08 -18.59 19.78
N LEU A 1045 -15.34 -19.87 19.47
CA LEU A 1045 -14.86 -20.47 18.23
C LEU A 1045 -15.30 -19.66 17.01
N THR A 1046 -16.59 -19.32 16.94
CA THR A 1046 -17.14 -18.55 15.82
C THR A 1046 -16.54 -17.15 15.77
N TYR A 1047 -16.39 -16.48 16.91
CA TYR A 1047 -15.79 -15.15 16.98
C TYR A 1047 -14.34 -15.14 16.47
N GLU A 1048 -13.52 -16.08 16.95
CA GLU A 1048 -12.11 -16.20 16.55
C GLU A 1048 -11.97 -16.62 15.08
N VAL A 1049 -12.80 -17.54 14.59
CA VAL A 1049 -12.80 -17.93 13.16
C VAL A 1049 -13.24 -16.77 12.29
N LEU A 1050 -14.27 -16.01 12.68
CA LEU A 1050 -14.69 -14.82 11.94
C LEU A 1050 -13.61 -13.74 11.93
N GLN A 1051 -12.91 -13.52 13.05
CA GLN A 1051 -11.77 -12.61 13.12
C GLN A 1051 -10.60 -13.07 12.23
N ARG A 1052 -10.38 -14.39 12.10
CA ARG A 1052 -9.37 -14.96 11.19
C ARG A 1052 -9.77 -14.84 9.72
N LEU A 1053 -11.04 -15.06 9.37
CA LEU A 1053 -11.53 -15.05 7.98
C LEU A 1053 -11.78 -13.65 7.42
N PHE A 1054 -12.22 -12.71 8.26
CA PHE A 1054 -12.60 -11.35 7.87
C PHE A 1054 -11.71 -10.31 8.54
N TYR A 1055 -10.41 -10.58 8.62
CA TYR A 1055 -9.47 -9.68 9.27
C TYR A 1055 -9.42 -8.32 8.55
N VAL A 1056 -9.67 -7.26 9.33
CA VAL A 1056 -9.47 -5.86 8.92
C VAL A 1056 -8.46 -5.25 9.88
N ASP A 1057 -7.39 -4.69 9.31
CA ASP A 1057 -6.33 -4.06 10.11
C ASP A 1057 -6.74 -2.64 10.53
N PHE A 1058 -7.09 -2.49 11.80
CA PHE A 1058 -7.38 -1.19 12.43
C PHE A 1058 -6.17 -0.64 13.22
N GLY A 1059 -4.97 -1.21 13.06
CA GLY A 1059 -3.79 -0.87 13.86
C GLY A 1059 -3.84 -1.42 15.31
N GLY A 1060 -4.76 -2.37 15.57
CA GLY A 1060 -4.98 -3.07 16.83
C GLY A 1060 -4.13 -4.35 16.99
N ARG A 1061 -3.98 -4.86 18.21
CA ARG A 1061 -3.35 -6.17 18.44
C ARG A 1061 -4.31 -7.28 18.02
N ARG A 1062 -3.83 -8.24 17.23
CA ARG A 1062 -4.61 -9.43 16.86
C ARG A 1062 -4.82 -10.35 18.06
N PRO A 1063 -5.88 -11.19 18.07
CA PRO A 1063 -6.07 -12.20 19.10
C PRO A 1063 -4.87 -13.16 19.16
N GLU A 1064 -4.29 -13.34 20.35
CA GLU A 1064 -3.15 -14.25 20.56
C GLU A 1064 -3.48 -15.66 20.02
N GLY A 1065 -2.60 -16.20 19.14
CA GLY A 1065 -2.74 -17.54 18.53
C GLY A 1065 -3.59 -17.60 17.25
N SER A 1066 -3.83 -16.47 16.56
CA SER A 1066 -4.52 -16.42 15.25
C SER A 1066 -3.66 -16.82 14.05
N GLU A 1067 -2.33 -16.78 14.19
CA GLU A 1067 -1.34 -17.23 13.21
C GLU A 1067 -0.38 -18.23 13.89
N PRO A 1068 0.26 -19.15 13.13
CA PRO A 1068 1.46 -19.81 13.63
C PRO A 1068 2.49 -18.73 13.94
N GLN A 1069 3.08 -18.77 15.13
CA GLN A 1069 4.32 -18.04 15.42
C GLN A 1069 5.44 -18.65 14.56
N SER A 1070 5.42 -18.37 13.26
CA SER A 1070 6.65 -18.37 12.50
C SER A 1070 7.30 -17.02 12.75
N THR A 1071 8.30 -17.01 13.62
CA THR A 1071 9.69 -16.92 13.16
C THR A 1071 10.62 -16.72 14.35
N GLN A 1072 11.77 -17.37 14.30
CA GLN A 1072 12.94 -17.06 15.12
C GLN A 1072 13.40 -15.58 14.99
N LEU A 1073 12.78 -14.76 14.12
CA LEU A 1073 13.00 -13.32 13.89
C LEU A 1073 12.91 -12.44 15.16
N GLU A 1074 12.03 -12.74 16.12
CA GLU A 1074 11.94 -11.97 17.37
C GLU A 1074 13.18 -12.14 18.27
N LYS A 1075 14.10 -13.04 17.92
CA LYS A 1075 15.32 -13.29 18.69
C LYS A 1075 16.54 -12.51 18.17
N GLN A 1076 16.48 -11.90 16.97
CA GLN A 1076 17.65 -11.27 16.33
C GLN A 1076 17.67 -9.74 16.30
N LEU A 1077 16.50 -9.08 16.38
CA LEU A 1077 16.45 -7.64 16.66
C LEU A 1077 16.84 -7.40 18.11
N SER A 1078 17.62 -6.35 18.38
CA SER A 1078 18.02 -6.05 19.74
C SER A 1078 16.80 -5.84 20.63
N ARG A 1079 16.79 -6.56 21.77
CA ARG A 1079 15.77 -6.42 22.83
C ARG A 1079 16.13 -5.34 23.83
N ASN A 1080 17.28 -4.69 23.67
CA ASN A 1080 17.70 -3.59 24.53
C ASN A 1080 16.86 -2.35 24.18
N PRO A 1081 16.06 -1.79 25.12
CA PRO A 1081 15.29 -0.57 24.88
C PRO A 1081 16.18 0.63 24.50
N ASP A 1082 17.45 0.60 24.87
CA ASP A 1082 18.43 1.65 24.62
C ASP A 1082 19.01 1.58 23.19
N HIS A 1083 18.66 0.56 22.40
CA HIS A 1083 19.00 0.51 20.97
C HIS A 1083 17.88 1.18 20.18
N ILE A 1084 18.10 2.43 19.79
CA ILE A 1084 17.14 3.25 19.04
C ILE A 1084 17.69 3.61 17.65
N GLY A 1085 16.81 3.89 16.69
CA GLY A 1085 17.22 4.20 15.32
C GLY A 1085 18.04 3.07 14.69
N GLY A 1086 19.11 3.41 13.97
CA GLY A 1086 20.00 2.45 13.31
C GLY A 1086 20.61 1.40 14.25
N TYR A 1087 20.80 1.70 15.54
CA TYR A 1087 21.36 0.75 16.51
C TYR A 1087 20.53 -0.51 16.71
N ARG A 1088 19.22 -0.48 16.39
CA ARG A 1088 18.38 -1.70 16.37
C ARG A 1088 18.86 -2.73 15.35
N LEU A 1089 19.58 -2.29 14.32
CA LEU A 1089 20.10 -3.10 13.22
C LEU A 1089 21.58 -3.46 13.40
N ALA A 1090 22.26 -2.96 14.43
CA ALA A 1090 23.70 -3.15 14.62
C ALA A 1090 24.10 -4.64 14.65
N LEU A 1091 23.47 -5.43 15.53
CA LEU A 1091 23.77 -6.87 15.67
C LEU A 1091 23.48 -7.65 14.38
N ALA A 1092 22.39 -7.33 13.69
CA ALA A 1092 22.04 -7.95 12.42
C ALA A 1092 23.06 -7.60 11.32
N THR A 1093 23.54 -6.35 11.30
CA THR A 1093 24.55 -5.89 10.34
C THR A 1093 25.90 -6.59 10.58
N PHE A 1094 26.34 -6.73 11.83
CA PHE A 1094 27.56 -7.46 12.18
C PHE A 1094 27.48 -8.96 11.86
N ASN A 1095 26.39 -9.63 12.22
CA ASN A 1095 26.20 -11.05 11.89
C ASN A 1095 26.07 -11.26 10.37
N GLY A 1096 25.42 -10.33 9.67
CA GLY A 1096 25.29 -10.35 8.21
C GLY A 1096 26.63 -10.26 7.49
N MET A 1097 27.64 -9.55 8.04
CA MET A 1097 28.99 -9.55 7.49
C MET A 1097 29.65 -10.94 7.59
N GLU A 1098 29.43 -11.67 8.68
CA GLU A 1098 29.98 -13.03 8.84
C GLU A 1098 29.29 -14.03 7.89
N SER A 1099 27.96 -13.97 7.78
CA SER A 1099 27.20 -14.92 6.97
C SER A 1099 27.22 -14.61 5.47
N LYS A 1100 27.20 -13.34 5.06
CA LYS A 1100 27.18 -12.92 3.65
C LYS A 1100 28.58 -12.79 3.05
N PHE A 1101 29.52 -12.25 3.81
CA PHE A 1101 30.89 -12.03 3.37
C PHE A 1101 31.88 -13.00 4.02
N GLY A 1102 31.44 -14.08 4.67
CA GLY A 1102 32.36 -15.07 5.25
C GLY A 1102 33.45 -14.49 6.15
N LEU A 1103 33.27 -13.29 6.71
CA LEU A 1103 34.28 -12.56 7.49
C LEU A 1103 34.28 -13.06 8.94
N CYS A 1104 34.50 -14.36 9.11
CA CYS A 1104 34.47 -15.01 10.42
C CYS A 1104 35.73 -14.64 11.21
N LEU A 1105 35.60 -13.72 12.16
CA LEU A 1105 36.69 -13.35 13.08
C LEU A 1105 36.62 -14.21 14.35
N PRO A 1106 37.76 -14.50 15.00
CA PRO A 1106 37.76 -15.23 16.27
C PRO A 1106 37.02 -14.42 17.35
N LYS A 1107 35.91 -14.95 17.87
CA LYS A 1107 35.11 -14.27 18.91
C LYS A 1107 35.65 -14.48 20.32
N PHE A 1108 36.45 -15.52 20.54
CA PHE A 1108 36.99 -15.90 21.85
C PHE A 1108 38.51 -16.08 21.77
N LYS A 1109 39.21 -15.84 22.88
CA LYS A 1109 40.64 -16.14 23.00
C LYS A 1109 40.87 -17.63 22.79
N SER A 1110 41.72 -17.99 21.82
CA SER A 1110 42.12 -19.38 21.61
C SER A 1110 43.00 -19.86 22.77
N SER A 1111 42.71 -21.04 23.32
CA SER A 1111 43.56 -21.71 24.31
C SER A 1111 44.89 -22.23 23.71
N MET A 1112 45.16 -21.99 22.42
CA MET A 1112 46.40 -22.36 21.73
C MET A 1112 47.38 -21.20 21.49
N GLN A 1113 47.30 -20.14 22.28
CA GLN A 1113 48.38 -19.15 22.41
C GLN A 1113 48.92 -19.15 23.85
N THR A 1114 49.65 -20.21 24.17
CA THR A 1114 50.83 -20.20 25.05
C THR A 1114 51.93 -20.95 24.34
#